data_AF-A0A4Y2E3I2-F1
#
_entry.id   AF-A0A4Y2E3I2-F1
#
_cell.length_a   1.000
_cell.length_b   1.000
_cell.length_c   1.000
_cell.angle_alpha   90.00
_cell.angle_beta   90.00
_cell.angle_gamma   90.00
#
_symmetry.space_group_name_H-M   'P 1'
#
loop_
_entity.id
_entity.type
_entity.pdbx_description
1 polymer ?
#
loop_
_entity_poly.entity_id
_entity_poly.type
_entity_poly.pdbx_seq_one_letter_code
_entity_poly.pdbx_strand_id
1 'polypeptide(L)'
;MLRSIIVAVYWKEEKNTAHKYTKCCHDGKVQLPAFPDAPELLKVLLTENSPDAKNYRQRIREYNSAFAFASMGAQIKPPRGTGPYCYRLHGQVYHRVSPLYASDQHKESYGQLYIFDSSEATEKRLSNNQNCLQHVFEKLDFMLREINPFAQSYLQMHRLVQEHPTTSVKMVFLEDKNLDMRRYNAPTLCTEVAAIFVGDNGEPPANRDICVYPVGNTCQSISPLNQCCDPMTYPLLFPRGECSWNTGMEHVEERRTAKRTRVTQLQYYAYRLSQRNGFSILHNSGKLFQQYIVDAYVKTEGSRLHFLRQNQKDLRIELYRGLLDALECRAHNENIRTGKLIILPSSFQGSPRHMQQNYQDAMAMVRKFGKPDLFLTFTCNLSWSEILNSMEGVQRPEDRPDIIVRVFNMKLKELLEDICKHGIFGTVLAYIYVIEFQKRGLPHAHILLTLDSESKIRTKDDIDKFVSAELPDPCTDLRLFQIVTKYMVHGPCGTININSPCMRDGQCCKSFPKQFKDDTEENVNGYPIYRRRATEPVQVGKYSIDNRWVVPYNPWLLKKFNAHINVEVCASVKSVKYLYKYVYKGHDAASVKIQKEGTLDHDEILSFVEGRYVSAPEAMWRLNEFNLSHKSHTVVRLAAHLPQQQPIVYQDGQEAQAIERAALRKTTLTSWFELNKNDPSAHNISYSDIYSIKIRR
;
A
#
# COMPACT_ATOMS: atom_id res chain seq x y z
N MET A 1 3.06 -6.45 39.01
CA MET A 1 4.31 -5.89 38.43
C MET A 1 4.24 -6.06 36.91
N LEU A 2 3.69 -5.08 36.17
CA LEU A 2 3.52 -5.15 34.71
C LEU A 2 4.63 -4.32 34.05
N ARG A 3 5.71 -4.98 33.61
CA ARG A 3 6.75 -4.35 32.78
C ARG A 3 6.19 -4.12 31.37
N SER A 4 5.76 -2.91 31.06
CA SER A 4 5.46 -2.48 29.69
C SER A 4 6.77 -2.18 28.96
N ILE A 5 7.36 -3.18 28.28
CA ILE A 5 8.61 -3.03 27.51
C ILE A 5 8.37 -2.47 26.09
N ILE A 6 7.13 -2.18 25.67
CA ILE A 6 6.83 -1.86 24.26
C ILE A 6 5.99 -0.58 24.17
N VAL A 7 6.61 0.59 24.28
CA VAL A 7 5.90 1.88 24.15
C VAL A 7 6.27 2.53 22.81
N ALA A 8 5.54 2.16 21.76
CA ALA A 8 5.50 2.98 20.55
C ALA A 8 4.77 4.30 20.84
N VAL A 9 5.11 5.37 20.11
CA VAL A 9 4.43 6.67 20.22
C VAL A 9 3.13 6.63 19.43
N TYR A 10 2.01 7.04 20.06
CA TYR A 10 0.68 7.02 19.47
C TYR A 10 -0.20 8.18 19.94
N TRP A 11 -1.16 8.57 19.10
CA TRP A 11 -2.20 9.54 19.46
C TRP A 11 -3.33 8.84 20.23
N LYS A 12 -3.96 9.54 21.17
CA LYS A 12 -5.01 8.96 22.05
C LYS A 12 -6.16 8.35 21.23
N GLU A 13 -6.47 8.94 20.09
CA GLU A 13 -7.51 8.60 19.13
C GLU A 13 -7.22 7.30 18.36
N GLU A 14 -5.99 6.78 18.42
CA GLU A 14 -5.61 5.50 17.82
C GLU A 14 -5.90 4.29 18.71
N LYS A 15 -6.27 4.52 19.98
CA LYS A 15 -6.66 3.45 20.89
C LYS A 15 -7.91 2.75 20.40
N ASN A 16 -7.97 1.44 20.59
CA ASN A 16 -9.16 0.66 20.34
C ASN A 16 -10.25 0.91 21.42
N THR A 17 -11.39 0.24 21.29
CA THR A 17 -12.50 0.31 22.24
C THR A 17 -12.13 -0.15 23.65
N ALA A 18 -11.05 -0.92 23.83
CA ALA A 18 -10.49 -1.30 25.11
C ALA A 18 -9.41 -0.32 25.62
N HIS A 19 -9.33 0.89 25.06
CA HIS A 19 -8.35 1.93 25.38
C HIS A 19 -6.88 1.51 25.25
N LYS A 20 -6.59 0.54 24.38
CA LYS A 20 -5.23 0.05 24.09
C LYS A 20 -4.80 0.36 22.67
N TYR A 21 -3.53 0.74 22.52
CA TYR A 21 -2.89 0.80 21.20
C TYR A 21 -2.22 -0.54 20.90
N THR A 22 -2.67 -1.21 19.84
CA THR A 22 -2.25 -2.59 19.53
C THR A 22 -1.54 -2.73 18.19
N LYS A 23 -1.53 -1.68 17.35
CA LYS A 23 -1.08 -1.77 15.96
C LYS A 23 0.43 -1.98 15.80
N CYS A 24 1.25 -1.47 16.72
CA CYS A 24 2.71 -1.60 16.62
C CYS A 24 3.26 -3.01 16.88
N CYS A 25 2.58 -3.82 17.69
CA CYS A 25 3.11 -5.10 18.16
C CYS A 25 2.04 -6.21 18.22
N HIS A 26 0.88 -5.96 17.60
CA HIS A 26 -0.29 -6.83 17.61
C HIS A 26 -0.70 -7.23 19.02
N ASP A 27 -0.83 -6.22 19.89
CA ASP A 27 -1.10 -6.40 21.33
C ASP A 27 -0.02 -7.26 22.00
N GLY A 28 1.24 -6.86 21.89
CA GLY A 28 2.39 -7.52 22.53
C GLY A 28 2.74 -8.91 21.98
N LYS A 29 2.09 -9.39 20.92
CA LYS A 29 2.42 -10.67 20.26
C LYS A 29 3.79 -10.66 19.61
N VAL A 30 4.24 -9.48 19.18
CA VAL A 30 5.50 -9.29 18.47
C VAL A 30 6.43 -8.48 19.37
N GLN A 31 7.59 -9.06 19.67
CA GLN A 31 8.67 -8.38 20.37
C GLN A 31 9.96 -8.69 19.62
N LEU A 32 10.56 -7.66 19.01
CA LEU A 32 11.80 -7.81 18.24
C LEU A 32 12.95 -7.13 18.99
N PRO A 33 14.20 -7.64 18.87
CA PRO A 33 15.39 -6.98 19.40
C PRO A 33 15.49 -5.53 18.90
N ALA A 34 15.91 -4.61 19.77
CA ALA A 34 16.18 -3.23 19.37
C ALA A 34 17.32 -3.20 18.35
N PHE A 35 17.30 -2.23 17.44
CA PHE A 35 18.47 -1.98 16.60
C PHE A 35 19.59 -1.38 17.46
N PRO A 36 20.87 -1.66 17.13
CA PRO A 36 21.99 -0.96 17.74
C PRO A 36 21.88 0.56 17.56
N ASP A 37 22.59 1.30 18.39
CA ASP A 37 22.64 2.76 18.26
C ASP A 37 23.21 3.17 16.90
N ALA A 38 22.58 4.19 16.33
CA ALA A 38 22.97 4.72 15.03
C ALA A 38 24.41 5.25 15.07
N PRO A 39 25.25 4.94 14.05
CA PRO A 39 26.55 5.57 13.90
C PRO A 39 26.45 7.10 13.92
N GLU A 40 27.39 7.76 14.60
CA GLU A 40 27.33 9.21 14.80
C GLU A 40 27.36 9.98 13.47
N LEU A 41 28.15 9.51 12.51
CA LEU A 41 28.18 10.06 11.15
C LEU A 41 26.78 10.09 10.51
N LEU A 42 26.00 9.01 10.64
CA LEU A 42 24.64 8.96 10.06
C LEU A 42 23.69 9.88 10.81
N LYS A 43 23.80 10.01 12.14
CA LYS A 43 23.01 10.99 12.89
C LYS A 43 23.28 12.40 12.38
N VAL A 44 24.54 12.80 12.30
CA VAL A 44 24.99 14.10 11.79
C VAL A 44 24.43 14.37 10.39
N LEU A 45 24.64 13.44 9.45
CA LEU A 45 24.17 13.59 8.07
C LEU A 45 22.64 13.66 7.95
N LEU A 46 21.90 13.02 8.86
CA LEU A 46 20.44 12.99 8.85
C LEU A 46 19.77 14.15 9.60
N THR A 47 20.44 14.80 10.55
CA THR A 47 19.83 15.83 11.40
C THR A 47 20.40 17.23 11.21
N GLU A 48 21.68 17.36 10.87
CA GLU A 48 22.33 18.67 10.81
C GLU A 48 22.03 19.46 9.53
N ASN A 49 22.35 20.75 9.54
CA ASN A 49 22.12 21.65 8.41
C ASN A 49 23.38 22.01 7.60
N SER A 50 24.47 21.26 7.78
CA SER A 50 25.70 21.40 7.00
C SER A 50 25.48 21.12 5.51
N PRO A 51 26.33 21.63 4.60
CA PRO A 51 26.27 21.32 3.18
C PRO A 51 26.32 19.81 2.90
N ASP A 52 27.19 19.08 3.59
CA ASP A 52 27.32 17.61 3.55
C ASP A 52 25.97 16.95 3.86
N ALA A 53 25.36 17.32 4.99
CA ALA A 53 24.13 16.72 5.48
C ALA A 53 22.93 17.03 4.56
N LYS A 54 22.86 18.27 4.04
CA LYS A 54 21.83 18.66 3.06
C LYS A 54 21.96 17.87 1.75
N ASN A 55 23.18 17.75 1.21
CA ASN A 55 23.43 16.96 0.01
C ASN A 55 23.09 15.48 0.25
N TYR A 56 23.56 14.92 1.37
CA TYR A 56 23.26 13.54 1.78
C TYR A 56 21.76 13.28 1.81
N ARG A 57 20.96 14.07 2.54
CA ARG A 57 19.51 13.88 2.60
C ARG A 57 18.82 14.05 1.24
N GLN A 58 19.25 15.01 0.43
CA GLN A 58 18.67 15.24 -0.88
C GLN A 58 18.92 14.06 -1.84
N ARG A 59 20.08 13.41 -1.70
CA ARG A 59 20.64 12.35 -2.56
C ARG A 59 20.74 10.99 -1.87
N ILE A 60 20.08 10.79 -0.73
CA ILE A 60 20.27 9.60 0.13
C ILE A 60 20.04 8.26 -0.58
N ARG A 61 19.17 8.24 -1.59
CA ARG A 61 18.93 7.07 -2.44
C ARG A 61 20.11 6.74 -3.36
N GLU A 62 20.80 7.76 -3.87
CA GLU A 62 22.01 7.64 -4.69
C GLU A 62 23.16 7.10 -3.80
N TYR A 63 23.40 7.72 -2.64
CA TYR A 63 24.37 7.22 -1.66
C TYR A 63 24.09 5.76 -1.25
N ASN A 64 22.84 5.43 -0.89
CA ASN A 64 22.52 4.06 -0.51
C ASN A 64 22.77 3.06 -1.65
N SER A 65 22.38 3.41 -2.88
CA SER A 65 22.58 2.53 -4.03
C SER A 65 24.07 2.32 -4.34
N ALA A 66 24.90 3.34 -4.14
CA ALA A 66 26.35 3.27 -4.32
C ALA A 66 27.08 2.39 -3.29
N PHE A 67 26.48 2.17 -2.12
CA PHE A 67 27.02 1.31 -1.06
C PHE A 67 26.32 -0.05 -0.94
N ALA A 68 25.21 -0.27 -1.64
CA ALA A 68 24.42 -1.50 -1.53
C ALA A 68 25.21 -2.72 -1.99
N PHE A 69 24.99 -3.87 -1.36
CA PHE A 69 25.56 -5.15 -1.76
C PHE A 69 24.67 -5.86 -2.78
N ALA A 70 23.36 -5.56 -2.73
CA ALA A 70 22.37 -6.04 -3.67
C ALA A 70 21.68 -4.87 -4.37
N SER A 71 21.47 -5.02 -5.67
CA SER A 71 20.67 -4.09 -6.47
C SER A 71 19.19 -4.26 -6.20
N MET A 72 18.43 -3.16 -6.18
CA MET A 72 16.97 -3.17 -6.21
C MET A 72 16.49 -2.72 -7.59
N GLY A 73 16.14 -3.69 -8.45
CA GLY A 73 15.54 -3.44 -9.75
C GLY A 73 14.05 -3.14 -9.62
N ALA A 74 13.64 -1.93 -10.00
CA ALA A 74 12.24 -1.50 -10.00
C ALA A 74 11.98 -0.45 -11.08
N GLN A 75 10.77 -0.45 -11.66
CA GLN A 75 10.33 0.66 -12.51
C GLN A 75 9.81 1.81 -11.64
N ILE A 76 10.69 2.76 -11.35
CA ILE A 76 10.35 3.96 -10.57
C ILE A 76 9.69 4.98 -11.50
N LYS A 77 8.49 5.45 -11.16
CA LYS A 77 7.84 6.53 -11.91
C LYS A 77 7.74 7.78 -11.04
N PRO A 78 8.35 8.92 -11.43
CA PRO A 78 8.17 10.15 -10.68
C PRO A 78 6.70 10.59 -10.67
N PRO A 79 6.22 11.24 -9.60
CA PRO A 79 4.88 11.81 -9.59
C PRO A 79 4.73 12.84 -10.71
N ARG A 80 3.57 12.86 -11.38
CA ARG A 80 3.27 13.85 -12.43
C ARG A 80 2.82 15.17 -11.77
N GLY A 81 3.44 16.28 -12.15
CA GLY A 81 3.06 17.65 -11.72
C GLY A 81 3.83 18.18 -10.52
N THR A 82 3.30 19.22 -9.87
CA THR A 82 3.94 19.99 -8.78
C THR A 82 3.61 19.49 -7.36
N GLY A 83 3.12 18.25 -7.22
CA GLY A 83 2.78 17.68 -5.92
C GLY A 83 4.01 17.36 -5.04
N PRO A 84 3.82 17.12 -3.73
CA PRO A 84 4.91 16.73 -2.84
C PRO A 84 5.61 15.44 -3.34
N TYR A 85 6.88 15.28 -2.97
CA TYR A 85 7.63 14.07 -3.34
C TYR A 85 6.94 12.83 -2.79
N CYS A 86 6.75 11.83 -3.67
CA CYS A 86 6.22 10.54 -3.28
C CYS A 86 6.92 9.44 -4.08
N TYR A 87 7.58 8.52 -3.38
CA TYR A 87 8.14 7.33 -4.00
C TYR A 87 7.02 6.44 -4.52
N ARG A 88 7.11 6.08 -5.81
CA ARG A 88 6.16 5.22 -6.50
C ARG A 88 6.89 4.15 -7.29
N LEU A 89 6.43 2.93 -7.08
CA LEU A 89 6.83 1.77 -7.84
C LEU A 89 5.75 1.38 -8.84
N HIS A 90 6.17 0.92 -10.02
CA HIS A 90 5.36 0.20 -10.99
C HIS A 90 5.87 -1.24 -11.14
N GLY A 91 4.97 -2.21 -11.23
CA GLY A 91 5.35 -3.57 -11.55
C GLY A 91 5.95 -4.38 -10.39
N GLN A 92 6.99 -5.15 -10.71
CA GLN A 92 7.70 -6.03 -9.77
C GLN A 92 9.02 -5.42 -9.28
N VAL A 93 9.41 -5.76 -8.05
CA VAL A 93 10.76 -5.52 -7.51
C VAL A 93 11.58 -6.79 -7.63
N TYR A 94 12.85 -6.64 -8.01
CA TYR A 94 13.84 -7.71 -7.96
C TYR A 94 15.03 -7.26 -7.14
N HIS A 95 15.55 -8.14 -6.30
CA HIS A 95 16.79 -7.92 -5.57
C HIS A 95 17.86 -8.83 -6.14
N ARG A 96 18.99 -8.30 -6.58
CA ARG A 96 20.03 -9.10 -7.25
C ARG A 96 21.43 -8.82 -6.74
N VAL A 97 22.21 -9.88 -6.58
CA VAL A 97 23.63 -9.84 -6.22
C VAL A 97 24.46 -10.20 -7.44
N SER A 98 25.50 -9.42 -7.68
CA SER A 98 26.47 -9.65 -8.75
C SER A 98 27.58 -10.61 -8.29
N PRO A 99 28.29 -11.27 -9.22
CA PRO A 99 29.57 -11.91 -8.93
C PRO A 99 30.58 -10.93 -8.32
N LEU A 100 31.66 -11.44 -7.70
CA LEU A 100 32.67 -10.63 -7.03
C LEU A 100 33.42 -9.71 -8.01
N TYR A 101 33.79 -10.23 -9.17
CA TYR A 101 34.42 -9.46 -10.25
C TYR A 101 33.41 -9.17 -11.36
N ALA A 102 33.56 -8.01 -12.00
CA ALA A 102 32.77 -7.67 -13.17
C ALA A 102 33.17 -8.51 -14.39
N SER A 103 32.22 -8.73 -15.29
CA SER A 103 32.48 -9.27 -16.63
C SER A 103 32.60 -8.11 -17.64
N ASP A 104 33.22 -8.36 -18.79
CA ASP A 104 33.47 -7.35 -19.84
C ASP A 104 32.21 -6.60 -20.33
N GLN A 105 31.01 -7.09 -20.01
CA GLN A 105 29.74 -6.50 -20.43
C GLN A 105 29.15 -5.49 -19.42
N HIS A 106 29.65 -5.42 -18.17
CA HIS A 106 29.07 -4.59 -17.11
C HIS A 106 30.14 -3.90 -16.25
N LYS A 107 29.96 -2.61 -15.96
CA LYS A 107 30.83 -1.87 -15.02
C LYS A 107 30.66 -2.35 -13.58
N GLU A 108 31.72 -2.22 -12.79
CA GLU A 108 31.73 -2.60 -11.38
C GLU A 108 30.72 -1.77 -10.58
N SER A 109 29.93 -2.44 -9.75
CA SER A 109 28.89 -1.80 -8.96
C SER A 109 28.52 -2.62 -7.71
N TYR A 110 27.82 -1.97 -6.78
CA TYR A 110 27.31 -2.61 -5.56
C TYR A 110 28.43 -3.24 -4.71
N GLY A 111 28.24 -4.49 -4.27
CA GLY A 111 29.20 -5.21 -3.43
C GLY A 111 30.60 -5.32 -4.03
N GLN A 112 30.74 -5.26 -5.36
CA GLN A 112 32.04 -5.33 -6.05
C GLN A 112 32.95 -4.17 -5.67
N LEU A 113 32.39 -3.01 -5.30
CA LEU A 113 33.18 -1.83 -4.97
C LEU A 113 33.97 -1.96 -3.67
N TYR A 114 33.66 -2.95 -2.82
CA TYR A 114 34.37 -3.17 -1.57
C TYR A 114 35.70 -3.92 -1.73
N ILE A 115 35.99 -4.48 -2.91
CA ILE A 115 37.27 -5.17 -3.18
C ILE A 115 38.39 -4.20 -3.54
N PHE A 116 38.04 -3.02 -4.06
CA PHE A 116 38.99 -1.97 -4.40
C PHE A 116 39.46 -1.24 -3.15
N ASP A 117 40.57 -0.51 -3.27
CA ASP A 117 40.96 0.45 -2.23
C ASP A 117 39.90 1.55 -2.06
N SER A 118 39.95 2.25 -0.92
CA SER A 118 38.94 3.25 -0.56
C SER A 118 38.86 4.41 -1.56
N SER A 119 39.98 4.80 -2.16
CA SER A 119 40.06 5.93 -3.08
C SER A 119 39.47 5.54 -4.45
N GLU A 120 39.91 4.41 -5.00
CA GLU A 120 39.40 3.88 -6.27
C GLU A 120 37.91 3.54 -6.18
N ALA A 121 37.46 2.93 -5.09
CA ALA A 121 36.04 2.67 -4.86
C ALA A 121 35.23 3.98 -4.85
N THR A 122 35.77 5.03 -4.25
CA THR A 122 35.12 6.35 -4.19
C THR A 122 35.04 7.00 -5.58
N GLU A 123 36.10 6.95 -6.37
CA GLU A 123 36.12 7.44 -7.75
C GLU A 123 35.06 6.72 -8.61
N LYS A 124 35.00 5.38 -8.51
CA LYS A 124 33.97 4.58 -9.20
C LYS A 124 32.56 4.96 -8.75
N ARG A 125 32.32 5.20 -7.45
CA ARG A 125 31.02 5.68 -6.94
C ARG A 125 30.66 7.05 -7.48
N LEU A 126 31.60 7.99 -7.50
CA LEU A 126 31.39 9.35 -8.02
C LEU A 126 31.07 9.37 -9.50
N SER A 127 31.73 8.53 -10.30
CA SER A 127 31.51 8.44 -11.75
C SER A 127 30.03 8.17 -12.10
N ASN A 128 29.35 7.38 -11.27
CA ASN A 128 27.94 7.04 -11.43
C ASN A 128 26.99 7.98 -10.65
N ASN A 129 27.51 8.86 -9.78
CA ASN A 129 26.74 9.70 -8.86
C ASN A 129 27.31 11.13 -8.79
N GLN A 130 27.40 11.81 -9.94
CA GLN A 130 28.06 13.11 -10.10
C GLN A 130 27.54 14.24 -9.18
N ASN A 131 26.33 14.11 -8.64
CA ASN A 131 25.73 15.11 -7.74
C ASN A 131 25.99 14.83 -6.25
N CYS A 132 26.66 13.73 -5.92
CA CYS A 132 27.08 13.38 -4.57
C CYS A 132 28.46 13.98 -4.28
N LEU A 133 28.79 14.11 -3.01
CA LEU A 133 30.02 14.73 -2.52
C LEU A 133 31.05 13.65 -2.20
N GLN A 134 32.26 13.82 -2.72
CA GLN A 134 33.38 12.91 -2.53
C GLN A 134 33.67 12.65 -1.04
N HIS A 135 33.83 13.71 -0.24
CA HIS A 135 34.12 13.57 1.18
C HIS A 135 33.01 12.83 1.97
N VAL A 136 31.75 12.86 1.50
CA VAL A 136 30.67 12.09 2.13
C VAL A 136 30.82 10.61 1.78
N PHE A 137 31.18 10.28 0.55
CA PHE A 137 31.50 8.90 0.16
C PHE A 137 32.68 8.35 0.97
N GLU A 138 33.77 9.09 1.11
CA GLU A 138 34.95 8.67 1.88
C GLU A 138 34.58 8.35 3.34
N LYS A 139 33.85 9.26 4.01
CA LYS A 139 33.38 9.06 5.39
C LYS A 139 32.48 7.83 5.52
N LEU A 140 31.55 7.63 4.58
CA LEU A 140 30.62 6.49 4.59
C LEU A 140 31.32 5.16 4.28
N ASP A 141 32.28 5.15 3.34
CA ASP A 141 33.06 3.96 2.98
C ASP A 141 33.91 3.49 4.16
N PHE A 142 34.62 4.42 4.80
CA PHE A 142 35.39 4.15 6.02
C PHE A 142 34.51 3.51 7.10
N MET A 143 33.37 4.15 7.41
CA MET A 143 32.42 3.66 8.40
C MET A 143 31.91 2.25 8.06
N LEU A 144 31.47 2.00 6.81
CA LEU A 144 30.90 0.71 6.42
C LEU A 144 31.95 -0.40 6.39
N ARG A 145 33.18 -0.15 5.92
CA ARG A 145 34.25 -1.16 5.95
C ARG A 145 34.61 -1.56 7.39
N GLU A 146 34.52 -0.64 8.33
CA GLU A 146 34.79 -0.89 9.74
C GLU A 146 33.69 -1.73 10.40
N ILE A 147 32.41 -1.37 10.20
CA ILE A 147 31.31 -1.92 11.01
C ILE A 147 30.36 -2.88 10.27
N ASN A 148 30.44 -2.99 8.95
CA ASN A 148 29.50 -3.79 8.16
C ASN A 148 30.06 -5.19 7.84
N PRO A 149 29.41 -6.27 8.29
CA PRO A 149 29.91 -7.64 8.09
C PRO A 149 29.91 -8.06 6.62
N PHE A 150 29.00 -7.53 5.79
CA PHE A 150 29.00 -7.82 4.35
C PHE A 150 30.23 -7.20 3.68
N ALA A 151 30.58 -5.95 4.02
CA ALA A 151 31.79 -5.30 3.50
C ALA A 151 33.05 -6.10 3.83
N GLN A 152 33.15 -6.57 5.08
CA GLN A 152 34.26 -7.42 5.54
C GLN A 152 34.30 -8.76 4.79
N SER A 153 33.15 -9.38 4.55
CA SER A 153 33.05 -10.66 3.83
C SER A 153 33.50 -10.57 2.37
N TYR A 154 33.12 -9.49 1.66
CA TYR A 154 33.58 -9.24 0.29
C TYR A 154 35.10 -9.06 0.22
N LEU A 155 35.68 -8.31 1.16
CA LEU A 155 37.12 -8.10 1.24
C LEU A 155 37.87 -9.40 1.57
N GLN A 156 37.34 -10.21 2.49
CA GLN A 156 37.92 -11.50 2.84
C GLN A 156 37.89 -12.48 1.66
N MET A 157 36.77 -12.55 0.94
CA MET A 157 36.65 -13.37 -0.27
C MET A 157 37.67 -12.95 -1.33
N HIS A 158 37.86 -11.65 -1.53
CA HIS A 158 38.86 -11.14 -2.48
C HIS A 158 40.29 -11.57 -2.12
N ARG A 159 40.68 -11.43 -0.84
CA ARG A 159 42.01 -11.86 -0.36
C ARG A 159 42.24 -13.36 -0.59
N LEU A 160 41.25 -14.20 -0.25
CA LEU A 160 41.36 -15.64 -0.45
C LEU A 160 41.47 -16.05 -1.93
N VAL A 161 40.77 -15.34 -2.83
CA VAL A 161 40.93 -15.58 -4.28
C VAL A 161 42.32 -15.20 -4.76
N GLN A 162 42.91 -14.11 -4.22
CA GLN A 162 44.29 -13.71 -4.55
C GLN A 162 45.34 -14.68 -3.98
N GLU A 163 45.15 -15.16 -2.76
CA GLU A 163 46.05 -16.12 -2.09
C GLU A 163 45.97 -17.52 -2.71
N HIS A 164 44.79 -17.89 -3.25
CA HIS A 164 44.54 -19.22 -3.83
C HIS A 164 43.88 -19.16 -5.22
N PRO A 165 44.58 -18.67 -6.27
CA PRO A 165 43.99 -18.41 -7.59
C PRO A 165 43.42 -19.65 -8.30
N THR A 166 43.94 -20.83 -8.00
CA THR A 166 43.56 -22.11 -8.60
C THR A 166 42.40 -22.79 -7.90
N THR A 167 41.95 -22.25 -6.76
CA THR A 167 40.92 -22.91 -5.94
C THR A 167 39.55 -22.28 -6.15
N SER A 168 38.51 -23.12 -6.21
CA SER A 168 37.14 -22.63 -6.30
C SER A 168 36.72 -22.01 -4.97
N VAL A 169 36.74 -20.67 -4.91
CA VAL A 169 36.26 -19.89 -3.76
C VAL A 169 34.81 -19.47 -3.99
N LYS A 170 33.91 -19.65 -2.99
CA LYS A 170 32.52 -19.14 -3.07
C LYS A 170 32.11 -18.57 -1.71
N MET A 171 31.45 -17.41 -1.70
CA MET A 171 30.86 -16.82 -0.49
C MET A 171 29.38 -17.16 -0.43
N VAL A 172 28.93 -17.73 0.68
CA VAL A 172 27.53 -18.12 0.89
C VAL A 172 27.00 -17.47 2.15
N PHE A 173 25.83 -16.85 2.05
CA PHE A 173 25.08 -16.38 3.22
C PHE A 173 24.05 -17.43 3.63
N LEU A 174 24.21 -18.02 4.83
CA LEU A 174 23.40 -19.16 5.32
C LEU A 174 22.33 -18.72 6.35
N GLU A 175 21.04 -19.01 6.13
CA GLU A 175 20.05 -19.01 7.22
C GLU A 175 20.21 -20.29 8.05
N ASP A 176 20.90 -20.21 9.19
CA ASP A 176 21.10 -21.41 10.00
C ASP A 176 20.03 -21.59 11.10
N LYS A 177 19.57 -22.84 11.24
CA LYS A 177 18.75 -23.32 12.36
C LYS A 177 19.40 -24.49 13.13
N ASN A 178 20.51 -25.09 12.67
CA ASN A 178 21.07 -26.34 13.21
C ASN A 178 22.58 -26.61 12.91
N LEU A 179 23.45 -25.64 12.59
CA LEU A 179 24.88 -25.93 12.43
C LEU A 179 25.48 -26.32 13.78
N ASP A 180 26.09 -27.51 13.81
CA ASP A 180 26.88 -28.01 14.92
C ASP A 180 28.14 -27.14 15.10
N MET A 181 28.07 -26.26 16.10
CA MET A 181 29.11 -25.30 16.48
C MET A 181 30.43 -25.95 16.94
N ARG A 182 30.51 -27.28 17.04
CA ARG A 182 31.74 -27.98 17.45
C ARG A 182 32.68 -28.33 16.30
N ARG A 183 32.27 -28.15 15.04
CA ARG A 183 33.08 -28.49 13.84
C ARG A 183 33.66 -27.28 13.10
N TYR A 184 33.15 -26.08 13.34
CA TYR A 184 33.61 -24.83 12.74
C TYR A 184 34.02 -23.90 13.89
N ASN A 185 35.26 -23.42 13.88
CA ASN A 185 35.82 -22.61 14.98
C ASN A 185 34.88 -21.44 15.33
N ALA A 186 34.66 -21.27 16.64
CA ALA A 186 33.67 -20.37 17.22
C ALA A 186 33.82 -18.93 16.72
N PRO A 187 32.73 -18.31 16.23
CA PRO A 187 32.79 -16.93 15.84
C PRO A 187 31.79 -16.09 16.71
N THR A 188 32.13 -14.83 16.98
CA THR A 188 31.57 -13.98 18.05
C THR A 188 30.80 -12.79 17.47
N LEU A 189 29.50 -12.73 17.81
CA LEU A 189 28.46 -11.72 17.49
C LEU A 189 27.52 -12.15 16.35
N CYS A 190 26.22 -11.88 16.55
CA CYS A 190 25.06 -12.46 15.84
C CYS A 190 24.90 -12.10 14.34
N THR A 191 25.98 -11.99 13.56
CA THR A 191 25.98 -11.69 12.12
C THR A 191 27.04 -12.49 11.34
N GLU A 192 27.43 -13.69 11.77
CA GLU A 192 28.34 -14.55 11.00
C GLU A 192 27.56 -15.43 10.03
N VAL A 193 26.93 -14.78 9.06
CA VAL A 193 26.09 -15.43 8.06
C VAL A 193 26.92 -15.86 6.83
N ALA A 194 28.14 -15.31 6.64
CA ALA A 194 28.99 -15.60 5.49
C ALA A 194 29.97 -16.75 5.76
N ALA A 195 29.85 -17.85 5.01
CA ALA A 195 30.87 -18.89 4.94
C ALA A 195 31.59 -18.83 3.58
N ILE A 196 32.93 -18.89 3.59
CA ILE A 196 33.76 -18.95 2.39
C ILE A 196 34.26 -20.38 2.21
N PHE A 197 33.88 -21.02 1.10
CA PHE A 197 34.25 -22.40 0.79
C PHE A 197 35.44 -22.45 -0.15
N VAL A 198 36.38 -23.37 0.10
CA VAL A 198 37.64 -23.58 -0.64
C VAL A 198 37.82 -25.10 -0.81
N GLY A 199 37.80 -25.64 -2.04
CA GLY A 199 38.06 -27.07 -2.27
C GLY A 199 37.81 -27.60 -3.70
N ASP A 200 38.28 -28.83 -3.96
CA ASP A 200 38.36 -29.45 -5.31
C ASP A 200 36.99 -29.80 -5.93
N ASN A 201 35.99 -30.15 -5.11
CA ASN A 201 34.62 -30.45 -5.56
C ASN A 201 33.63 -29.30 -5.33
N GLY A 202 34.03 -28.24 -4.63
CA GLY A 202 33.43 -26.90 -4.61
C GLY A 202 31.89 -26.75 -4.54
N GLU A 203 31.11 -27.75 -4.12
CA GLU A 203 29.66 -27.65 -3.98
C GLU A 203 29.29 -27.17 -2.57
N PRO A 204 28.80 -25.92 -2.40
CA PRO A 204 28.30 -25.51 -1.11
C PRO A 204 27.05 -26.32 -0.65
N PRO A 205 26.64 -26.23 0.62
CA PRO A 205 25.56 -27.03 1.19
C PRO A 205 24.26 -26.98 0.37
N ALA A 206 23.40 -28.00 0.46
CA ALA A 206 22.11 -28.02 -0.25
C ALA A 206 21.14 -26.90 0.20
N ASN A 207 21.31 -26.39 1.42
CA ASN A 207 20.56 -25.26 1.97
C ASN A 207 21.32 -23.96 1.69
N ARG A 208 21.13 -23.32 0.53
CA ARG A 208 21.70 -21.99 0.23
C ARG A 208 20.62 -21.00 -0.08
N ASP A 209 20.75 -19.80 0.48
CA ASP A 209 19.85 -18.70 0.16
C ASP A 209 20.50 -17.63 -0.75
N ILE A 210 21.79 -17.34 -0.58
CA ILE A 210 22.54 -16.39 -1.43
C ILE A 210 23.96 -16.92 -1.66
N CYS A 211 24.40 -16.98 -2.92
CA CYS A 211 25.78 -17.34 -3.28
C CYS A 211 26.42 -16.27 -4.16
N VAL A 212 27.62 -15.84 -3.78
CA VAL A 212 28.46 -14.96 -4.59
C VAL A 212 29.63 -15.77 -5.13
N TYR A 213 29.77 -15.74 -6.45
CA TYR A 213 30.84 -16.42 -7.18
C TYR A 213 31.92 -15.40 -7.55
N PRO A 214 33.21 -15.79 -7.61
CA PRO A 214 34.28 -14.90 -8.04
C PRO A 214 34.01 -14.37 -9.45
N VAL A 215 33.75 -15.30 -10.38
CA VAL A 215 33.42 -15.02 -11.77
C VAL A 215 32.09 -15.70 -12.08
N GLY A 216 31.20 -15.01 -12.81
CA GLY A 216 29.94 -15.57 -13.24
C GLY A 216 29.28 -14.71 -14.31
N ASN A 217 28.52 -15.34 -15.20
CA ASN A 217 27.85 -14.65 -16.31
C ASN A 217 26.47 -14.10 -15.93
N THR A 218 25.97 -14.36 -14.71
CA THR A 218 24.61 -13.97 -14.30
C THR A 218 24.55 -13.48 -12.86
N CYS A 219 23.73 -12.46 -12.60
CA CYS A 219 23.41 -12.02 -11.25
C CYS A 219 22.40 -12.98 -10.60
N GLN A 220 22.54 -13.23 -9.30
CA GLN A 220 21.63 -14.09 -8.54
C GLN A 220 20.51 -13.28 -7.89
N SER A 221 19.27 -13.78 -7.93
CA SER A 221 18.15 -13.14 -7.24
C SER A 221 18.15 -13.50 -5.76
N ILE A 222 18.00 -12.50 -4.89
CA ILE A 222 17.74 -12.72 -3.47
C ILE A 222 16.24 -12.99 -3.30
N SER A 223 15.89 -14.01 -2.50
CA SER A 223 14.51 -14.24 -2.10
C SER A 223 13.99 -13.09 -1.23
N PRO A 224 12.80 -12.53 -1.50
CA PRO A 224 12.14 -11.57 -0.60
C PRO A 224 11.90 -12.08 0.83
N LEU A 225 12.03 -13.39 1.04
CA LEU A 225 11.86 -14.06 2.33
C LEU A 225 13.16 -14.18 3.12
N ASN A 226 14.31 -13.89 2.49
CA ASN A 226 15.61 -14.03 3.11
C ASN A 226 15.96 -12.83 3.99
N GLN A 227 16.47 -13.10 5.20
CA GLN A 227 16.81 -12.05 6.18
C GLN A 227 17.89 -11.05 5.73
N CYS A 228 18.78 -11.40 4.81
CA CYS A 228 19.83 -10.52 4.30
C CYS A 228 19.30 -9.56 3.21
N CYS A 229 18.09 -9.75 2.69
CA CYS A 229 17.53 -8.94 1.61
C CYS A 229 17.50 -7.44 1.95
N ASP A 230 16.96 -7.04 3.10
CA ASP A 230 16.93 -5.63 3.51
C ASP A 230 18.34 -5.05 3.77
N PRO A 231 19.20 -5.64 4.63
CA PRO A 231 20.48 -5.04 4.94
C PRO A 231 21.46 -5.02 3.75
N MET A 232 21.39 -5.99 2.82
CA MET A 232 22.18 -5.95 1.59
C MET A 232 21.69 -4.87 0.61
N THR A 233 20.41 -4.53 0.63
CA THR A 233 19.80 -3.53 -0.26
C THR A 233 19.88 -2.11 0.32
N TYR A 234 19.82 -1.99 1.65
CA TYR A 234 19.75 -0.72 2.37
C TYR A 234 20.85 -0.61 3.45
N PRO A 235 22.15 -0.66 3.07
CA PRO A 235 23.24 -0.61 4.04
C PRO A 235 23.26 0.68 4.86
N LEU A 236 22.69 1.79 4.35
CA LEU A 236 22.60 3.04 5.12
C LEU A 236 21.43 3.07 6.10
N LEU A 237 20.47 2.15 5.97
CA LEU A 237 19.42 1.91 6.98
C LEU A 237 19.83 0.84 8.01
N PHE A 238 20.70 -0.09 7.58
CA PHE A 238 21.20 -1.22 8.36
C PHE A 238 22.74 -1.26 8.31
N PRO A 239 23.41 -0.27 8.91
CA PRO A 239 24.86 -0.09 8.76
C PRO A 239 25.68 -1.25 9.32
N ARG A 240 25.15 -2.00 10.29
CA ARG A 240 25.82 -3.17 10.88
C ARG A 240 25.32 -4.49 10.28
N GLY A 241 24.56 -4.45 9.19
CA GLY A 241 24.03 -5.63 8.53
C GLY A 241 22.91 -6.32 9.31
N GLU A 242 22.13 -5.56 10.08
CA GLU A 242 21.09 -6.08 10.96
C GLU A 242 20.08 -6.95 10.20
N CYS A 243 19.95 -8.21 10.60
CA CYS A 243 19.06 -9.16 9.93
C CYS A 243 17.61 -8.67 9.92
N SER A 244 16.97 -8.83 8.77
CA SER A 244 15.55 -8.54 8.61
C SER A 244 14.67 -9.74 8.95
N TRP A 245 13.41 -9.70 8.53
CA TRP A 245 12.46 -10.78 8.81
C TRP A 245 12.94 -12.12 8.25
N ASN A 246 12.80 -13.19 9.04
CA ASN A 246 12.94 -14.57 8.58
C ASN A 246 11.76 -15.43 9.02
N THR A 247 11.61 -16.60 8.37
CA THR A 247 10.53 -17.56 8.64
C THR A 247 10.61 -18.20 10.03
N GLY A 248 11.78 -18.11 10.69
CA GLY A 248 12.02 -18.62 12.03
C GLY A 248 11.51 -17.72 13.15
N MET A 249 11.18 -16.45 12.90
CA MET A 249 10.73 -15.54 13.95
C MET A 249 9.41 -15.99 14.59
N GLU A 250 9.38 -16.07 15.92
CA GLU A 250 8.22 -16.55 16.68
C GLU A 250 7.56 -15.43 17.47
N HIS A 251 6.25 -15.57 17.72
CA HIS A 251 5.53 -14.68 18.64
C HIS A 251 6.04 -14.86 20.08
N VAL A 252 5.76 -13.89 20.95
CA VAL A 252 5.99 -14.03 22.40
C VAL A 252 5.22 -15.25 22.90
N GLU A 253 5.91 -16.13 23.64
CA GLU A 253 5.42 -17.46 24.03
C GLU A 253 4.02 -17.43 24.66
N GLU A 254 3.82 -16.56 25.65
CA GLU A 254 2.55 -16.36 26.37
C GLU A 254 1.38 -15.92 25.47
N ARG A 255 1.67 -15.39 24.27
CA ARG A 255 0.65 -14.89 23.32
C ARG A 255 0.58 -15.68 22.02
N ARG A 256 1.29 -16.81 21.94
CA ARG A 256 1.18 -17.77 20.84
C ARG A 256 -0.19 -18.44 20.87
N THR A 257 -0.67 -18.82 19.69
CA THR A 257 -1.86 -19.69 19.58
C THR A 257 -1.42 -21.02 18.97
N ALA A 258 -2.13 -22.11 19.29
CA ALA A 258 -1.83 -23.43 18.72
C ALA A 258 -1.77 -23.46 17.18
N LYS A 259 -2.48 -22.53 16.51
CA LYS A 259 -2.53 -22.41 15.05
C LYS A 259 -1.57 -21.37 14.45
N ARG A 260 -1.06 -20.42 15.24
CA ARG A 260 -0.17 -19.34 14.77
C ARG A 260 0.89 -19.04 15.82
N THR A 261 2.12 -19.43 15.50
CA THR A 261 3.31 -19.29 16.35
C THR A 261 4.37 -18.37 15.74
N ARG A 262 4.30 -18.08 14.44
CA ARG A 262 5.32 -17.31 13.70
C ARG A 262 4.91 -15.86 13.45
N VAL A 263 5.89 -14.96 13.53
CA VAL A 263 5.76 -13.56 13.14
C VAL A 263 5.66 -13.49 11.61
N THR A 264 4.64 -12.81 11.09
CA THR A 264 4.51 -12.56 9.65
C THR A 264 5.34 -11.35 9.20
N GLN A 265 5.68 -11.25 7.91
CA GLN A 265 6.35 -10.06 7.37
C GLN A 265 5.59 -8.76 7.67
N LEU A 266 4.26 -8.77 7.57
CA LEU A 266 3.42 -7.62 7.91
C LEU A 266 3.64 -7.19 9.37
N GLN A 267 3.62 -8.16 10.30
CA GLN A 267 3.82 -7.92 11.73
C GLN A 267 5.23 -7.38 12.03
N TYR A 268 6.24 -7.92 11.35
CA TYR A 268 7.61 -7.43 11.47
C TYR A 268 7.74 -5.97 11.01
N TYR A 269 7.24 -5.64 9.82
CA TYR A 269 7.33 -4.29 9.29
C TYR A 269 6.46 -3.31 10.08
N ALA A 270 5.25 -3.69 10.49
CA ALA A 270 4.42 -2.88 11.40
C ALA A 270 5.16 -2.56 12.70
N TYR A 271 5.90 -3.53 13.26
CA TYR A 271 6.74 -3.31 14.43
C TYR A 271 7.91 -2.37 14.14
N ARG A 272 8.69 -2.59 13.07
CA ARG A 272 9.88 -1.79 12.76
C ARG A 272 9.56 -0.35 12.34
N LEU A 273 8.44 -0.15 11.65
CA LEU A 273 7.98 1.15 11.17
C LEU A 273 7.17 1.94 12.22
N SER A 274 6.96 1.37 13.40
CA SER A 274 6.34 2.11 14.51
C SER A 274 7.38 2.99 15.19
N GLN A 275 7.10 4.29 15.29
CA GLN A 275 7.92 5.25 16.04
C GLN A 275 8.04 4.82 17.52
N ARG A 276 9.25 4.85 18.04
CA ARG A 276 9.59 4.66 19.46
C ARG A 276 10.44 5.83 19.92
N ASN A 277 10.65 5.93 21.23
CA ASN A 277 11.56 6.92 21.80
C ASN A 277 13.00 6.66 21.33
N GLY A 278 13.74 7.74 21.05
CA GLY A 278 15.11 7.69 20.58
C GLY A 278 15.26 7.92 19.08
N PHE A 279 16.51 8.09 18.64
CA PHE A 279 16.83 8.34 17.25
C PHE A 279 16.58 7.10 16.39
N SER A 280 15.90 7.28 15.26
CA SER A 280 15.65 6.20 14.29
C SER A 280 16.20 6.57 12.93
N ILE A 281 17.17 5.79 12.42
CA ILE A 281 17.70 5.95 11.06
C ILE A 281 16.56 5.86 10.04
N LEU A 282 15.68 4.85 10.20
CA LEU A 282 14.52 4.64 9.32
C LEU A 282 13.68 5.91 9.19
N HIS A 283 13.15 6.45 10.29
CA HIS A 283 12.22 7.57 10.24
C HIS A 283 12.88 8.91 9.82
N ASN A 284 14.20 9.04 9.95
CA ASN A 284 14.95 10.23 9.54
C ASN A 284 15.45 10.18 8.08
N SER A 285 15.32 9.03 7.41
CA SER A 285 15.90 8.80 6.07
C SER A 285 15.06 9.29 4.88
N GLY A 286 13.94 9.99 5.14
CA GLY A 286 13.10 10.68 4.14
C GLY A 286 12.86 9.89 2.85
N LYS A 287 13.47 10.29 1.73
CA LYS A 287 13.27 9.62 0.43
C LYS A 287 13.66 8.14 0.45
N LEU A 288 14.70 7.76 1.20
CA LEU A 288 15.11 6.35 1.32
C LEU A 288 14.13 5.57 2.20
N PHE A 289 13.59 6.20 3.25
CA PHE A 289 12.53 5.61 4.07
C PHE A 289 11.28 5.30 3.24
N GLN A 290 10.86 6.22 2.37
CA GLN A 290 9.75 5.98 1.46
C GLN A 290 9.99 4.79 0.52
N GLN A 291 11.20 4.65 -0.01
CA GLN A 291 11.58 3.49 -0.83
C GLN A 291 11.50 2.19 -0.03
N TYR A 292 12.06 2.18 1.18
CA TYR A 292 12.05 1.03 2.09
C TYR A 292 10.62 0.58 2.44
N ILE A 293 9.72 1.52 2.72
CA ILE A 293 8.30 1.21 3.01
C ILE A 293 7.62 0.53 1.83
N VAL A 294 7.82 1.06 0.62
CA VAL A 294 7.22 0.47 -0.59
C VAL A 294 7.78 -0.92 -0.83
N ASP A 295 9.09 -1.11 -0.68
CA ASP A 295 9.72 -2.42 -0.80
C ASP A 295 9.19 -3.41 0.25
N ALA A 296 9.11 -3.01 1.51
CA ALA A 296 8.54 -3.79 2.61
C ALA A 296 7.11 -4.27 2.32
N TYR A 297 6.24 -3.40 1.81
CA TYR A 297 4.89 -3.79 1.41
C TYR A 297 4.89 -4.72 0.20
N VAL A 298 5.68 -4.41 -0.83
CA VAL A 298 5.76 -5.24 -2.05
C VAL A 298 6.24 -6.65 -1.72
N LYS A 299 7.21 -6.80 -0.82
CA LYS A 299 7.66 -8.13 -0.34
C LYS A 299 6.56 -8.84 0.44
N THR A 300 5.87 -8.13 1.34
CA THR A 300 4.75 -8.69 2.11
C THR A 300 3.60 -9.17 1.20
N GLU A 301 3.24 -8.40 0.19
CA GLU A 301 2.23 -8.76 -0.82
C GLU A 301 2.74 -9.88 -1.74
N GLY A 302 3.99 -9.80 -2.18
CA GLY A 302 4.67 -10.79 -3.00
C GLY A 302 4.68 -12.18 -2.36
N SER A 303 4.92 -12.25 -1.05
CA SER A 303 4.84 -13.51 -0.29
C SER A 303 3.44 -14.11 -0.29
N ARG A 304 2.40 -13.27 -0.18
CA ARG A 304 1.00 -13.73 -0.28
C ARG A 304 0.67 -14.21 -1.69
N LEU A 305 1.10 -13.47 -2.71
CA LEU A 305 0.93 -13.85 -4.12
C LEU A 305 1.67 -15.15 -4.44
N HIS A 306 2.89 -15.33 -3.91
CA HIS A 306 3.65 -16.57 -4.05
C HIS A 306 2.89 -17.74 -3.44
N PHE A 307 2.39 -17.60 -2.21
CA PHE A 307 1.53 -18.61 -1.60
C PHE A 307 0.33 -18.95 -2.49
N LEU A 308 -0.41 -17.93 -2.97
CA LEU A 308 -1.55 -18.16 -3.85
C LEU A 308 -1.16 -18.90 -5.13
N ARG A 309 0.00 -18.57 -5.73
CA ARG A 309 0.51 -19.23 -6.93
C ARG A 309 0.83 -20.71 -6.69
N GLN A 310 1.45 -21.06 -5.55
CA GLN A 310 1.84 -22.44 -5.25
C GLN A 310 0.67 -23.32 -4.81
N ASN A 311 -0.37 -22.73 -4.21
CA ASN A 311 -1.48 -23.47 -3.60
C ASN A 311 -2.76 -23.40 -4.46
N GLN A 312 -2.66 -23.15 -5.78
CA GLN A 312 -3.83 -23.02 -6.66
C GLN A 312 -4.77 -24.23 -6.63
N LYS A 313 -4.23 -25.44 -6.41
CA LYS A 313 -5.03 -26.69 -6.33
C LYS A 313 -5.86 -26.77 -5.04
N ASP A 314 -5.34 -26.23 -3.95
CA ASP A 314 -5.96 -26.31 -2.62
C ASP A 314 -6.93 -25.14 -2.37
N LEU A 315 -6.82 -24.09 -3.19
CA LEU A 315 -7.70 -22.93 -3.16
C LEU A 315 -9.06 -23.29 -3.78
N ARG A 316 -10.06 -23.47 -2.92
CA ARG A 316 -11.44 -23.76 -3.32
C ARG A 316 -12.09 -22.54 -3.97
N ILE A 317 -12.13 -22.49 -5.30
CA ILE A 317 -12.68 -21.37 -6.07
C ILE A 317 -14.01 -21.78 -6.70
N GLU A 318 -15.12 -21.22 -6.19
CA GLU A 318 -16.51 -21.54 -6.56
C GLU A 318 -16.88 -21.20 -8.04
N LEU A 319 -16.11 -20.34 -8.70
CA LEU A 319 -16.34 -19.85 -10.08
C LEU A 319 -15.45 -20.51 -11.15
N TYR A 320 -14.71 -21.56 -10.79
CA TYR A 320 -13.70 -22.19 -11.66
C TYR A 320 -14.31 -22.75 -12.95
N ARG A 321 -15.49 -23.37 -12.88
CA ARG A 321 -16.14 -24.06 -14.01
C ARG A 321 -16.58 -23.10 -15.13
N GLY A 322 -17.33 -22.05 -14.82
CA GLY A 322 -17.77 -21.09 -15.83
C GLY A 322 -16.64 -20.26 -16.47
N LEU A 323 -15.54 -20.04 -15.73
CA LEU A 323 -14.34 -19.41 -16.30
C LEU A 323 -13.55 -20.38 -17.19
N LEU A 324 -13.42 -21.65 -16.78
CA LEU A 324 -12.82 -22.70 -17.60
C LEU A 324 -13.59 -22.87 -18.91
N ASP A 325 -14.91 -23.00 -18.85
CA ASP A 325 -15.76 -23.13 -20.04
C ASP A 325 -15.54 -21.95 -21.02
N ALA A 326 -15.47 -20.71 -20.50
CA ALA A 326 -15.20 -19.52 -21.31
C ALA A 326 -13.78 -19.51 -21.91
N LEU A 327 -12.77 -19.95 -21.16
CA LEU A 327 -11.39 -20.05 -21.63
C LEU A 327 -11.23 -21.17 -22.67
N GLU A 328 -11.92 -22.30 -22.49
CA GLU A 328 -11.95 -23.41 -23.44
C GLU A 328 -12.65 -23.01 -24.74
N CYS A 329 -13.80 -22.32 -24.67
CA CYS A 329 -14.45 -21.75 -25.86
C CYS A 329 -13.52 -20.77 -26.60
N ARG A 330 -12.80 -19.91 -25.86
CA ARG A 330 -11.86 -18.96 -26.46
C ARG A 330 -10.68 -19.67 -27.11
N ALA A 331 -10.08 -20.63 -26.41
CA ALA A 331 -8.97 -21.44 -26.90
C ALA A 331 -9.37 -22.20 -28.18
N HIS A 332 -10.59 -22.76 -28.21
CA HIS A 332 -11.17 -23.39 -29.38
C HIS A 332 -11.35 -22.41 -30.55
N ASN A 333 -11.90 -21.21 -30.29
CA ASN A 333 -12.08 -20.17 -31.32
C ASN A 333 -10.74 -19.65 -31.88
N GLU A 334 -9.68 -19.63 -31.08
CA GLU A 334 -8.35 -19.16 -31.47
C GLU A 334 -7.42 -20.30 -31.96
N ASN A 335 -7.90 -21.56 -32.03
CA ASN A 335 -7.09 -22.75 -32.38
C ASN A 335 -5.84 -22.94 -31.49
N ILE A 336 -5.94 -22.59 -30.21
CA ILE A 336 -4.85 -22.61 -29.23
C ILE A 336 -5.22 -23.55 -28.08
N ARG A 337 -4.23 -24.11 -27.36
CA ARG A 337 -4.50 -24.94 -26.15
C ARG A 337 -4.58 -24.08 -24.89
N THR A 338 -5.50 -24.40 -23.98
CA THR A 338 -5.55 -23.77 -22.65
C THR A 338 -4.29 -24.14 -21.86
N GLY A 339 -3.54 -23.12 -21.44
CA GLY A 339 -2.29 -23.28 -20.69
C GLY A 339 -2.50 -23.26 -19.17
N LYS A 340 -1.55 -22.68 -18.45
CA LYS A 340 -1.59 -22.58 -16.98
C LYS A 340 -2.67 -21.58 -16.53
N LEU A 341 -3.55 -22.02 -15.63
CA LEU A 341 -4.59 -21.18 -15.03
C LEU A 341 -4.18 -20.80 -13.59
N ILE A 342 -3.91 -19.51 -13.37
CA ILE A 342 -3.62 -18.93 -12.06
C ILE A 342 -4.65 -17.84 -11.77
N ILE A 343 -5.39 -18.01 -10.68
CA ILE A 343 -6.54 -17.19 -10.30
C ILE A 343 -6.32 -16.56 -8.92
N LEU A 344 -6.61 -15.27 -8.80
CA LEU A 344 -6.49 -14.51 -7.55
C LEU A 344 -7.80 -14.49 -6.76
N PRO A 345 -8.00 -15.17 -5.61
CA PRO A 345 -9.29 -15.30 -4.92
C PRO A 345 -9.95 -13.96 -4.54
N SER A 346 -11.26 -13.95 -4.25
CA SER A 346 -11.99 -12.74 -3.81
C SER A 346 -11.49 -12.21 -2.45
N SER A 347 -10.83 -13.06 -1.66
CA SER A 347 -10.13 -12.70 -0.43
C SER A 347 -8.86 -11.88 -0.67
N PHE A 348 -8.30 -11.91 -1.88
CA PHE A 348 -7.16 -11.09 -2.24
C PHE A 348 -7.62 -9.70 -2.70
N GLN A 349 -7.27 -8.68 -1.93
CA GLN A 349 -7.71 -7.32 -2.18
C GLN A 349 -7.14 -6.78 -3.50
N GLY A 350 -8.02 -6.32 -4.39
CA GLY A 350 -7.66 -5.85 -5.73
C GLY A 350 -7.75 -6.93 -6.82
N SER A 351 -8.10 -8.18 -6.47
CA SER A 351 -8.41 -9.19 -7.48
C SER A 351 -9.70 -8.85 -8.24
N PRO A 352 -9.86 -9.34 -9.49
CA PRO A 352 -11.08 -9.10 -10.27
C PRO A 352 -12.36 -9.45 -9.50
N ARG A 353 -12.36 -10.60 -8.80
CA ARG A 353 -13.49 -11.08 -8.00
C ARG A 353 -13.70 -10.25 -6.73
N HIS A 354 -12.64 -9.78 -6.08
CA HIS A 354 -12.76 -8.86 -4.94
C HIS A 354 -13.47 -7.55 -5.35
N MET A 355 -13.07 -6.99 -6.49
CA MET A 355 -13.66 -5.75 -6.98
C MET A 355 -15.13 -5.95 -7.39
N GLN A 356 -15.42 -7.04 -8.12
CA GLN A 356 -16.79 -7.39 -8.51
C GLN A 356 -17.70 -7.58 -7.28
N GLN A 357 -17.22 -8.29 -6.26
CA GLN A 357 -17.95 -8.49 -5.02
C GLN A 357 -18.26 -7.15 -4.34
N ASN A 358 -17.28 -6.26 -4.22
CA ASN A 358 -17.51 -4.96 -3.59
C ASN A 358 -18.60 -4.16 -4.31
N TYR A 359 -18.67 -4.20 -5.63
CA TYR A 359 -19.72 -3.52 -6.39
C TYR A 359 -21.08 -4.15 -6.20
N GLN A 360 -21.17 -5.48 -6.25
CA GLN A 360 -22.43 -6.19 -5.99
C GLN A 360 -22.98 -5.86 -4.60
N ASP A 361 -22.11 -5.80 -3.59
CA ASP A 361 -22.49 -5.43 -2.24
C ASP A 361 -23.04 -3.99 -2.17
N ALA A 362 -22.41 -3.03 -2.84
CA ALA A 362 -22.94 -1.68 -2.91
C ALA A 362 -24.29 -1.61 -3.62
N MET A 363 -24.46 -2.36 -4.71
CA MET A 363 -25.74 -2.42 -5.42
C MET A 363 -26.83 -3.04 -4.54
N ALA A 364 -26.50 -4.03 -3.71
CA ALA A 364 -27.43 -4.59 -2.73
C ALA A 364 -27.84 -3.54 -1.68
N MET A 365 -26.90 -2.74 -1.18
CA MET A 365 -27.21 -1.62 -0.28
C MET A 365 -28.10 -0.57 -0.95
N VAL A 366 -27.80 -0.21 -2.20
CA VAL A 366 -28.61 0.74 -2.98
C VAL A 366 -30.03 0.21 -3.22
N ARG A 367 -30.17 -1.09 -3.48
CA ARG A 367 -31.48 -1.74 -3.60
C ARG A 367 -32.27 -1.68 -2.30
N LYS A 368 -31.61 -1.80 -1.13
CA LYS A 368 -32.26 -1.83 0.18
C LYS A 368 -32.59 -0.45 0.73
N PHE A 369 -31.67 0.50 0.62
CA PHE A 369 -31.75 1.82 1.26
C PHE A 369 -32.05 2.96 0.28
N GLY A 370 -32.05 2.68 -1.02
CA GLY A 370 -32.20 3.66 -2.08
C GLY A 370 -30.87 4.17 -2.61
N LYS A 371 -30.95 5.07 -3.60
CA LYS A 371 -29.78 5.71 -4.19
C LYS A 371 -29.06 6.60 -3.17
N PRO A 372 -27.73 6.75 -3.24
CA PRO A 372 -27.01 7.74 -2.45
C PRO A 372 -27.53 9.15 -2.73
N ASP A 373 -27.47 10.01 -1.73
CA ASP A 373 -27.90 11.42 -1.79
C ASP A 373 -26.70 12.37 -1.82
N LEU A 374 -25.57 11.99 -1.20
CA LEU A 374 -24.36 12.80 -1.14
C LEU A 374 -23.13 11.99 -1.56
N PHE A 375 -22.25 12.65 -2.29
CA PHE A 375 -20.92 12.19 -2.64
C PHE A 375 -19.87 13.17 -2.09
N LEU A 376 -19.04 12.68 -1.18
CA LEU A 376 -17.99 13.46 -0.55
C LEU A 376 -16.63 12.95 -0.99
N THR A 377 -15.69 13.88 -1.13
CA THR A 377 -14.28 13.52 -1.23
C THR A 377 -13.47 14.26 -0.18
N PHE A 378 -12.54 13.59 0.49
CA PHE A 378 -11.74 14.16 1.56
C PHE A 378 -10.25 13.88 1.30
N THR A 379 -9.46 14.94 1.10
CA THR A 379 -8.00 14.82 0.88
C THR A 379 -7.24 15.18 2.15
N CYS A 380 -6.20 14.41 2.47
CA CYS A 380 -5.29 14.72 3.57
C CYS A 380 -4.67 16.13 3.42
N ASN A 381 -4.63 16.90 4.51
CA ASN A 381 -3.90 18.16 4.57
C ASN A 381 -2.58 17.97 5.34
N LEU A 382 -1.45 18.22 4.68
CA LEU A 382 -0.13 18.12 5.30
C LEU A 382 0.14 19.19 6.38
N SER A 383 -0.65 20.27 6.39
CA SER A 383 -0.52 21.37 7.36
C SER A 383 -1.34 21.16 8.64
N TRP A 384 -1.90 19.97 8.87
CA TRP A 384 -2.53 19.66 10.15
C TRP A 384 -1.52 19.70 11.29
N SER A 385 -1.93 20.27 12.43
CA SER A 385 -1.04 20.44 13.59
C SER A 385 -0.53 19.10 14.12
N GLU A 386 -1.33 18.05 14.06
CA GLU A 386 -0.90 16.69 14.45
C GLU A 386 0.28 16.20 13.61
N ILE A 387 0.33 16.56 12.32
CA ILE A 387 1.46 16.23 11.44
C ILE A 387 2.64 17.15 11.75
N LEU A 388 2.43 18.47 11.72
CA LEU A 388 3.51 19.45 11.88
C LEU A 388 4.22 19.32 13.25
N ASN A 389 3.45 19.10 14.32
CA ASN A 389 4.00 18.92 15.68
C ASN A 389 4.75 17.60 15.85
N SER A 390 4.62 16.66 14.91
CA SER A 390 5.33 15.37 14.92
C SER A 390 6.61 15.39 14.07
N MET A 391 6.90 16.51 13.40
CA MET A 391 8.15 16.68 12.64
C MET A 391 9.27 17.09 13.60
N GLU A 392 10.44 16.48 13.44
CA GLU A 392 11.64 16.79 14.24
C GLU A 392 12.74 17.37 13.34
N GLY A 393 13.43 18.40 13.83
CA GLY A 393 14.58 19.01 13.15
C GLY A 393 14.28 19.45 11.73
N VAL A 394 14.91 18.79 10.75
CA VAL A 394 14.85 19.12 9.32
C VAL A 394 13.82 18.31 8.54
N GLN A 395 13.03 17.47 9.23
CA GLN A 395 12.00 16.65 8.58
C GLN A 395 10.88 17.50 7.99
N ARG A 396 10.30 17.02 6.90
CA ARG A 396 9.12 17.61 6.27
C ARG A 396 7.98 16.60 6.24
N PRO A 397 6.71 17.03 6.23
CA PRO A 397 5.56 16.13 6.23
C PRO A 397 5.63 15.05 5.15
N GLU A 398 6.02 15.41 3.92
CA GLU A 398 6.12 14.47 2.80
C GLU A 398 7.12 13.34 3.03
N ASP A 399 8.12 13.55 3.88
CA ASP A 399 9.15 12.56 4.22
C ASP A 399 8.65 11.52 5.24
N ARG A 400 7.47 11.74 5.85
CA ARG A 400 6.88 10.92 6.94
C ARG A 400 5.51 10.31 6.58
N PRO A 401 5.46 9.36 5.62
CA PRO A 401 4.21 8.69 5.25
C PRO A 401 3.57 7.90 6.41
N ASP A 402 4.36 7.44 7.39
CA ASP A 402 3.90 6.80 8.63
C ASP A 402 2.99 7.71 9.45
N ILE A 403 3.34 8.99 9.58
CA ILE A 403 2.55 10.00 10.29
C ILE A 403 1.32 10.39 9.45
N ILE A 404 1.51 10.69 8.16
CA ILE A 404 0.44 11.13 7.26
C ILE A 404 -0.75 10.18 7.28
N VAL A 405 -0.51 8.88 7.10
CA VAL A 405 -1.62 7.91 6.99
C VAL A 405 -2.37 7.71 8.32
N ARG A 406 -1.65 7.79 9.44
CA ARG A 406 -2.23 7.66 10.79
C ARG A 406 -3.12 8.85 11.10
N VAL A 407 -2.62 10.07 10.87
CA VAL A 407 -3.41 11.29 11.06
C VAL A 407 -4.62 11.32 10.12
N PHE A 408 -4.46 10.98 8.84
CA PHE A 408 -5.60 10.92 7.93
C PHE A 408 -6.65 9.89 8.35
N ASN A 409 -6.23 8.71 8.81
CA ASN A 409 -7.16 7.69 9.31
C ASN A 409 -7.93 8.17 10.55
N MET A 410 -7.29 8.92 11.46
CA MET A 410 -7.99 9.55 12.60
C MET A 410 -9.00 10.59 12.13
N LYS A 411 -8.59 11.50 11.23
CA LYS A 411 -9.49 12.54 10.68
C LYS A 411 -10.65 11.95 9.88
N LEU A 412 -10.43 10.85 9.17
CA LEU A 412 -11.51 10.15 8.47
C LEU A 412 -12.53 9.54 9.44
N LYS A 413 -12.07 8.95 10.55
CA LYS A 413 -12.98 8.44 11.59
C LYS A 413 -13.77 9.56 12.24
N GLU A 414 -13.12 10.68 12.55
CA GLU A 414 -13.76 11.89 13.08
C GLU A 414 -14.83 12.42 12.11
N LEU A 415 -14.51 12.50 10.81
CA LEU A 415 -15.46 12.89 9.76
C LEU A 415 -16.68 11.96 9.70
N LEU A 416 -16.47 10.64 9.79
CA LEU A 416 -17.57 9.67 9.77
C LEU A 416 -18.43 9.75 11.03
N GLU A 417 -17.83 10.00 12.19
CA GLU A 417 -18.55 10.21 13.45
C GLU A 417 -19.42 11.47 13.40
N ASP A 418 -18.86 12.56 12.91
CA ASP A 418 -19.56 13.81 12.65
C ASP A 418 -20.76 13.64 11.71
N ILE A 419 -20.55 12.92 10.60
CA ILE A 419 -21.61 12.66 9.62
C ILE A 419 -22.69 11.74 10.20
N CYS A 420 -22.31 10.64 10.84
CA CYS A 420 -23.25 9.57 11.19
C CYS A 420 -23.87 9.72 12.59
N LYS A 421 -23.16 10.33 13.54
CA LYS A 421 -23.63 10.48 14.93
C LYS A 421 -24.07 11.91 15.25
N HIS A 422 -23.34 12.92 14.77
CA HIS A 422 -23.71 14.32 15.00
C HIS A 422 -24.72 14.85 13.96
N GLY A 423 -25.08 14.05 12.96
CA GLY A 423 -26.20 14.32 12.06
C GLY A 423 -26.02 15.57 11.21
N ILE A 424 -24.80 15.87 10.76
CA ILE A 424 -24.50 17.08 9.96
C ILE A 424 -25.39 17.23 8.74
N PHE A 425 -25.73 16.10 8.10
CA PHE A 425 -26.62 16.04 6.94
C PHE A 425 -27.98 15.41 7.29
N GLY A 426 -28.31 15.30 8.57
CA GLY A 426 -29.42 14.49 9.08
C GLY A 426 -29.06 13.02 9.31
N THR A 427 -30.06 12.15 9.33
CA THR A 427 -29.91 10.73 9.67
C THR A 427 -29.36 9.93 8.48
N VAL A 428 -28.21 9.31 8.67
CA VAL A 428 -27.56 8.45 7.67
C VAL A 428 -28.03 7.01 7.83
N LEU A 429 -28.77 6.49 6.85
CA LEU A 429 -29.18 5.08 6.79
C LEU A 429 -28.02 4.17 6.38
N ALA A 430 -27.19 4.60 5.42
CA ALA A 430 -26.09 3.80 4.92
C ALA A 430 -24.98 4.67 4.34
N TYR A 431 -23.74 4.27 4.54
CA TYR A 431 -22.58 4.83 3.84
C TYR A 431 -21.62 3.76 3.31
N ILE A 432 -20.88 4.15 2.28
CA ILE A 432 -19.80 3.36 1.66
C ILE A 432 -18.63 4.32 1.41
N TYR A 433 -17.40 3.92 1.75
CA TYR A 433 -16.23 4.69 1.39
C TYR A 433 -15.12 3.86 0.77
N VAL A 434 -14.27 4.52 -0.01
CA VAL A 434 -13.07 3.97 -0.64
C VAL A 434 -11.92 4.96 -0.46
N ILE A 435 -10.73 4.45 -0.17
CA ILE A 435 -9.49 5.22 -0.03
C ILE A 435 -8.68 5.02 -1.31
N GLU A 436 -8.38 6.13 -1.97
CA GLU A 436 -7.47 6.24 -3.09
C GLU A 436 -6.23 7.02 -2.64
N PHE A 437 -5.05 6.57 -3.02
CA PHE A 437 -3.84 7.37 -2.91
C PHE A 437 -3.69 8.06 -4.25
N GLN A 438 -4.03 9.35 -4.30
CA GLN A 438 -4.05 10.11 -5.55
C GLN A 438 -2.74 9.87 -6.33
N LYS A 439 -2.70 10.13 -7.65
CA LYS A 439 -1.44 10.08 -8.44
C LYS A 439 -0.30 10.96 -7.89
N ARG A 440 -0.55 11.74 -6.83
CA ARG A 440 0.36 12.61 -6.08
C ARG A 440 0.75 12.08 -4.68
N GLY A 441 0.25 10.91 -4.26
CA GLY A 441 0.68 10.21 -3.05
C GLY A 441 -0.17 10.44 -1.80
N LEU A 442 -0.97 11.50 -1.70
CA LEU A 442 -1.76 11.77 -0.51
C LEU A 442 -2.99 10.85 -0.39
N PRO A 443 -3.32 10.36 0.82
CA PRO A 443 -4.57 9.65 1.06
C PRO A 443 -5.78 10.53 0.75
N HIS A 444 -6.76 9.93 0.10
CA HIS A 444 -7.99 10.59 -0.32
C HIS A 444 -9.16 9.62 -0.19
N ALA A 445 -10.21 10.02 0.53
CA ALA A 445 -11.40 9.21 0.69
C ALA A 445 -12.48 9.68 -0.28
N HIS A 446 -13.19 8.74 -0.90
CA HIS A 446 -14.44 8.95 -1.63
C HIS A 446 -15.56 8.29 -0.81
N ILE A 447 -16.62 9.02 -0.48
CA ILE A 447 -17.67 8.59 0.46
C ILE A 447 -19.03 8.82 -0.20
N LEU A 448 -19.89 7.81 -0.19
CA LEU A 448 -21.30 7.89 -0.56
C LEU A 448 -22.16 7.76 0.69
N LEU A 449 -23.15 8.65 0.83
CA LEU A 449 -24.12 8.65 1.93
C LEU A 449 -25.53 8.45 1.39
N THR A 450 -26.33 7.66 2.10
CA THR A 450 -27.76 7.47 1.90
C THR A 450 -28.49 7.93 3.16
N LEU A 451 -29.32 8.95 3.02
CA LEU A 451 -30.07 9.58 4.09
C LEU A 451 -31.46 8.96 4.22
N ASP A 452 -32.08 9.09 5.40
CA ASP A 452 -33.47 8.67 5.62
C ASP A 452 -34.47 9.57 4.88
N SER A 453 -35.76 9.23 4.95
CA SER A 453 -36.81 9.94 4.22
C SER A 453 -36.97 11.39 4.64
N GLU A 454 -36.77 11.69 5.93
CA GLU A 454 -36.95 13.01 6.54
C GLU A 454 -35.74 13.92 6.26
N SER A 455 -34.55 13.34 6.12
CA SER A 455 -33.30 14.06 5.85
C SER A 455 -32.98 14.17 4.35
N LYS A 456 -33.87 13.70 3.46
CA LYS A 456 -33.64 13.78 2.00
C LYS A 456 -33.49 15.23 1.55
N ILE A 457 -32.46 15.49 0.77
CA ILE A 457 -32.24 16.76 0.07
C ILE A 457 -33.11 16.75 -1.19
N ARG A 458 -34.23 17.50 -1.17
CA ARG A 458 -35.23 17.46 -2.26
C ARG A 458 -35.37 18.78 -2.99
N THR A 459 -35.14 19.89 -2.31
CA THR A 459 -35.37 21.24 -2.83
C THR A 459 -34.05 21.98 -3.02
N LYS A 460 -34.08 23.07 -3.81
CA LYS A 460 -32.95 24.00 -3.92
C LYS A 460 -32.49 24.56 -2.56
N ASP A 461 -33.42 24.81 -1.64
CA ASP A 461 -33.12 25.35 -0.32
C ASP A 461 -32.42 24.30 0.57
N ASP A 462 -32.80 23.02 0.44
CA ASP A 462 -32.08 21.92 1.11
C ASP A 462 -30.65 21.81 0.59
N ILE A 463 -30.44 21.98 -0.72
CA ILE A 463 -29.10 21.93 -1.32
C ILE A 463 -28.25 23.08 -0.77
N ASP A 464 -28.75 24.31 -0.87
CA ASP A 464 -28.04 25.52 -0.46
C ASP A 464 -27.79 25.59 1.06
N LYS A 465 -28.61 24.88 1.85
CA LYS A 465 -28.39 24.69 3.30
C LYS A 465 -27.08 23.94 3.59
N PHE A 466 -26.73 22.94 2.77
CA PHE A 466 -25.60 22.06 3.04
C PHE A 466 -24.39 22.29 2.13
N VAL A 467 -24.60 22.80 0.92
CA VAL A 467 -23.57 22.91 -0.12
C VAL A 467 -23.52 24.32 -0.67
N SER A 468 -22.33 24.91 -0.65
CA SER A 468 -22.01 26.16 -1.33
C SER A 468 -20.99 25.92 -2.44
N ALA A 469 -21.09 26.68 -3.51
CA ALA A 469 -20.10 26.75 -4.57
C ALA A 469 -19.64 28.20 -4.82
N GLU A 470 -19.73 29.04 -3.79
CA GLU A 470 -19.38 30.46 -3.83
C GLU A 470 -18.18 30.77 -2.91
N LEU A 471 -17.45 31.83 -3.23
CA LEU A 471 -16.48 32.45 -2.33
C LEU A 471 -17.24 33.08 -1.15
N PRO A 472 -16.86 32.76 0.10
CA PRO A 472 -17.41 33.44 1.27
C PRO A 472 -17.06 34.93 1.26
N ASP A 473 -17.89 35.77 1.86
CA ASP A 473 -17.54 37.17 2.05
C ASP A 473 -16.46 37.29 3.15
N PRO A 474 -15.25 37.82 2.84
CA PRO A 474 -14.17 37.96 3.81
C PRO A 474 -14.52 38.90 4.98
N CYS A 475 -15.47 39.82 4.82
CA CYS A 475 -15.94 40.70 5.90
C CYS A 475 -16.77 39.94 6.94
N THR A 476 -17.46 38.87 6.54
CA THR A 476 -18.30 38.07 7.44
C THR A 476 -17.58 36.83 7.96
N ASP A 477 -16.75 36.19 7.13
CA ASP A 477 -16.11 34.92 7.45
C ASP A 477 -14.75 34.77 6.76
N LEU A 478 -13.79 35.58 7.20
CA LEU A 478 -12.42 35.58 6.71
C LEU A 478 -11.78 34.18 6.76
N ARG A 479 -12.07 33.40 7.81
CA ARG A 479 -11.51 32.05 7.98
C ARG A 479 -12.01 31.11 6.89
N LEU A 480 -13.32 31.06 6.62
CA LEU A 480 -13.85 30.22 5.55
C LEU A 480 -13.33 30.70 4.19
N PHE A 481 -13.27 32.01 3.97
CA PHE A 481 -12.73 32.58 2.73
C PHE A 481 -11.29 32.09 2.46
N GLN A 482 -10.41 32.14 3.47
CA GLN A 482 -9.04 31.63 3.37
C GLN A 482 -8.98 30.13 3.08
N ILE A 483 -9.86 29.32 3.67
CA ILE A 483 -9.91 27.88 3.45
C ILE A 483 -10.41 27.57 2.03
N VAL A 484 -11.48 28.24 1.57
CA VAL A 484 -12.07 28.05 0.24
C VAL A 484 -11.09 28.46 -0.85
N THR A 485 -10.47 29.64 -0.74
CA THR A 485 -9.47 30.12 -1.71
C THR A 485 -8.25 29.21 -1.79
N LYS A 486 -7.83 28.61 -0.66
CA LYS A 486 -6.68 27.71 -0.61
C LYS A 486 -6.98 26.30 -1.10
N TYR A 487 -8.14 25.73 -0.76
CA TYR A 487 -8.40 24.30 -0.94
C TYR A 487 -9.53 23.98 -1.92
N MET A 488 -10.49 24.88 -2.12
CA MET A 488 -11.70 24.61 -2.93
C MET A 488 -11.71 25.32 -4.27
N VAL A 489 -10.65 26.03 -4.64
CA VAL A 489 -10.53 26.59 -5.98
C VAL A 489 -10.01 25.53 -6.95
N HIS A 490 -10.78 25.24 -7.99
CA HIS A 490 -10.28 24.45 -9.11
C HIS A 490 -9.12 25.21 -9.74
N GLY A 491 -7.95 24.58 -9.79
CA GLY A 491 -6.74 25.22 -10.31
C GLY A 491 -6.97 25.81 -11.71
N PRO A 492 -6.30 26.92 -12.06
CA PRO A 492 -6.48 27.53 -13.36
C PRO A 492 -6.19 26.47 -14.42
N CYS A 493 -7.11 26.33 -15.36
CA CYS A 493 -7.05 25.40 -16.46
C CYS A 493 -7.72 26.05 -17.68
N GLY A 494 -7.93 25.30 -18.74
CA GLY A 494 -8.45 25.87 -19.98
C GLY A 494 -7.40 26.79 -20.62
N THR A 495 -7.85 27.95 -21.07
CA THR A 495 -6.99 28.97 -21.66
C THR A 495 -5.99 29.57 -20.66
N ILE A 496 -6.31 29.57 -19.35
CA ILE A 496 -5.45 30.14 -18.31
C ILE A 496 -4.22 29.25 -18.04
N ASN A 497 -4.37 27.94 -18.22
CA ASN A 497 -3.26 26.99 -18.11
C ASN A 497 -3.59 25.66 -18.82
N ILE A 498 -3.13 25.53 -20.07
CA ILE A 498 -3.37 24.33 -20.88
C ILE A 498 -2.64 23.09 -20.36
N ASN A 499 -1.58 23.28 -19.55
CA ASN A 499 -0.78 22.20 -18.98
C ASN A 499 -1.37 21.64 -17.68
N SER A 500 -2.52 22.13 -17.24
CA SER A 500 -3.17 21.62 -16.03
C SER A 500 -3.57 20.15 -16.17
N PRO A 501 -3.35 19.30 -15.14
CA PRO A 501 -3.62 17.85 -15.24
C PRO A 501 -5.09 17.46 -15.51
N CYS A 502 -6.02 18.41 -15.36
CA CYS A 502 -7.44 18.22 -15.69
C CYS A 502 -7.74 18.43 -17.18
N MET A 503 -6.81 18.95 -17.97
CA MET A 503 -6.99 19.18 -19.40
C MET A 503 -6.94 17.87 -20.18
N ARG A 504 -7.94 17.65 -21.04
CA ARG A 504 -7.98 16.58 -22.04
C ARG A 504 -8.55 17.18 -23.32
N ASP A 505 -7.90 16.91 -24.45
CA ASP A 505 -8.38 17.35 -25.77
C ASP A 505 -8.69 18.86 -25.81
N GLY A 506 -7.83 19.68 -25.18
CA GLY A 506 -7.98 21.14 -25.13
C GLY A 506 -9.04 21.67 -24.16
N GLN A 507 -9.79 20.81 -23.46
CA GLN A 507 -10.84 21.21 -22.52
C GLN A 507 -10.63 20.64 -21.12
N CYS A 508 -11.16 21.33 -20.10
CA CYS A 508 -11.15 20.80 -18.75
C CYS A 508 -12.11 19.60 -18.65
N CYS A 509 -11.63 18.43 -18.25
CA CYS A 509 -12.48 17.24 -18.07
C CYS A 509 -13.53 17.35 -16.95
N LYS A 510 -13.45 18.43 -16.16
CA LYS A 510 -14.41 18.80 -15.12
C LYS A 510 -15.29 20.00 -15.52
N SER A 511 -15.13 20.49 -16.74
CA SER A 511 -15.88 21.61 -17.33
C SER A 511 -15.79 22.88 -16.48
N PHE A 512 -14.57 23.22 -16.03
CA PHE A 512 -14.27 24.52 -15.44
C PHE A 512 -13.70 25.47 -16.52
N PRO A 513 -13.99 26.79 -16.44
CA PRO A 513 -14.89 27.43 -15.46
C PRO A 513 -16.36 27.03 -15.67
N LYS A 514 -17.13 26.97 -14.57
CA LYS A 514 -18.59 26.74 -14.62
C LYS A 514 -19.32 28.00 -15.10
N GLN A 515 -20.62 27.89 -15.39
CA GLN A 515 -21.45 29.06 -15.69
C GLN A 515 -21.85 29.77 -14.39
N PHE A 516 -22.07 31.09 -14.46
CA PHE A 516 -22.74 31.82 -13.39
C PHE A 516 -24.23 31.44 -13.36
N LYS A 517 -24.78 31.36 -12.15
CA LYS A 517 -26.19 31.06 -11.88
C LYS A 517 -26.60 31.74 -10.59
N ASP A 518 -27.68 32.51 -10.62
CA ASP A 518 -28.17 33.22 -9.43
C ASP A 518 -28.90 32.31 -8.44
N ASP A 519 -29.48 31.22 -8.93
CA ASP A 519 -30.17 30.19 -8.15
C ASP A 519 -29.65 28.79 -8.49
N THR A 520 -29.74 27.87 -7.52
CA THR A 520 -29.46 26.45 -7.73
C THR A 520 -30.59 25.82 -8.57
N GLU A 521 -30.21 25.12 -9.64
CA GLU A 521 -31.15 24.38 -10.51
C GLU A 521 -31.08 22.88 -10.25
N GLU A 522 -32.27 22.27 -10.09
CA GLU A 522 -32.41 20.83 -9.97
C GLU A 522 -32.06 20.14 -11.29
N ASN A 523 -31.31 19.04 -11.20
CA ASN A 523 -31.01 18.20 -12.36
C ASN A 523 -31.62 16.81 -12.16
N VAL A 524 -32.71 16.54 -12.88
CA VAL A 524 -33.50 15.30 -12.78
C VAL A 524 -32.66 14.02 -12.99
N ASN A 525 -31.49 14.12 -13.66
CA ASN A 525 -30.66 12.96 -14.02
C ASN A 525 -29.15 13.12 -13.71
N GLY A 526 -28.78 13.98 -12.77
CA GLY A 526 -27.36 14.26 -12.51
C GLY A 526 -27.02 14.92 -11.18
N TYR A 527 -25.97 15.73 -11.22
CA TYR A 527 -25.59 16.66 -10.15
C TYR A 527 -26.35 17.98 -10.37
N PRO A 528 -26.82 18.65 -9.31
CA PRO A 528 -27.48 19.94 -9.45
C PRO A 528 -26.50 20.98 -10.01
N ILE A 529 -27.05 22.01 -10.64
CA ILE A 529 -26.26 23.17 -11.04
C ILE A 529 -26.30 24.14 -9.87
N TYR A 530 -25.22 24.16 -9.08
CA TYR A 530 -25.13 25.01 -7.90
C TYR A 530 -25.15 26.49 -8.25
N ARG A 531 -25.79 27.29 -7.39
CA ARG A 531 -25.68 28.75 -7.37
C ARG A 531 -24.22 29.20 -7.37
N ARG A 532 -23.91 30.12 -8.28
CA ARG A 532 -22.62 30.79 -8.48
C ARG A 532 -22.92 32.21 -8.95
N ARG A 533 -23.17 33.15 -8.04
CA ARG A 533 -23.47 34.54 -8.41
C ARG A 533 -22.23 35.22 -8.96
N ALA A 534 -22.44 36.17 -9.86
CA ALA A 534 -21.37 37.04 -10.32
C ALA A 534 -20.97 38.00 -9.19
N THR A 535 -19.71 37.95 -8.78
CA THR A 535 -19.11 38.85 -7.79
C THR A 535 -17.77 39.32 -8.31
N GLU A 536 -17.20 40.35 -7.68
CA GLU A 536 -15.85 40.79 -8.00
C GLU A 536 -14.84 39.65 -7.86
N PRO A 537 -13.99 39.41 -8.87
CA PRO A 537 -12.95 38.40 -8.80
C PRO A 537 -11.95 38.69 -7.67
N VAL A 538 -11.44 37.63 -7.05
CA VAL A 538 -10.41 37.71 -6.01
C VAL A 538 -9.07 37.17 -6.52
N GLN A 539 -7.96 37.75 -6.05
CA GLN A 539 -6.63 37.26 -6.39
C GLN A 539 -6.28 36.04 -5.54
N VAL A 540 -6.03 34.91 -6.20
CA VAL A 540 -5.55 33.67 -5.58
C VAL A 540 -4.22 33.30 -6.21
N GLY A 541 -3.13 33.59 -5.48
CA GLY A 541 -1.78 33.49 -6.03
C GLY A 541 -1.57 34.50 -7.15
N LYS A 542 -1.30 34.02 -8.37
CA LYS A 542 -1.09 34.86 -9.57
C LYS A 542 -2.31 34.96 -10.48
N TYR A 543 -3.46 34.47 -10.04
CA TYR A 543 -4.65 34.30 -10.87
C TYR A 543 -5.83 35.05 -10.27
N SER A 544 -6.59 35.73 -11.14
CA SER A 544 -7.88 36.33 -10.80
C SER A 544 -8.97 35.29 -10.94
N ILE A 545 -9.68 35.00 -9.85
CA ILE A 545 -10.61 33.86 -9.73
C ILE A 545 -11.95 34.33 -9.17
N ASP A 546 -13.04 33.82 -9.73
CA ASP A 546 -14.42 34.09 -9.29
C ASP A 546 -15.16 32.78 -8.93
N ASN A 547 -16.45 32.90 -8.61
CA ASN A 547 -17.31 31.79 -8.22
C ASN A 547 -17.42 30.66 -9.25
N ARG A 548 -17.04 30.85 -10.52
CA ARG A 548 -17.06 29.78 -11.53
C ARG A 548 -16.02 28.69 -11.31
N TRP A 549 -15.01 28.99 -10.49
CA TRP A 549 -13.89 28.09 -10.21
C TRP A 549 -14.02 27.33 -8.89
N VAL A 550 -15.00 27.70 -8.06
CA VAL A 550 -15.15 27.11 -6.72
C VAL A 550 -15.74 25.70 -6.81
N VAL A 551 -15.07 24.73 -6.22
CA VAL A 551 -15.54 23.35 -6.09
C VAL A 551 -16.57 23.29 -4.95
N PRO A 552 -17.73 22.63 -5.13
CA PRO A 552 -18.79 22.56 -4.12
C PRO A 552 -18.29 22.04 -2.76
N TYR A 553 -18.74 22.66 -1.67
CA TYR A 553 -18.27 22.34 -0.32
C TYR A 553 -19.34 22.56 0.75
N ASN A 554 -19.15 21.94 1.91
CA ASN A 554 -19.91 22.25 3.11
C ASN A 554 -19.09 23.19 4.02
N PRO A 555 -19.59 24.41 4.35
CA PRO A 555 -18.86 25.39 5.16
C PRO A 555 -18.37 24.87 6.52
N TRP A 556 -19.20 24.09 7.21
CA TRP A 556 -18.89 23.57 8.54
C TRP A 556 -17.74 22.55 8.48
N LEU A 557 -17.82 21.59 7.55
CA LEU A 557 -16.77 20.58 7.35
C LEU A 557 -15.43 21.23 7.02
N LEU A 558 -15.41 22.23 6.14
CA LEU A 558 -14.19 22.94 5.81
C LEU A 558 -13.57 23.65 7.01
N LYS A 559 -14.37 24.34 7.83
CA LYS A 559 -13.87 25.01 9.03
C LYS A 559 -13.29 24.03 10.04
N LYS A 560 -13.96 22.90 10.26
CA LYS A 560 -13.53 21.88 11.23
C LYS A 560 -12.25 21.17 10.77
N PHE A 561 -12.23 20.67 9.55
CA PHE A 561 -11.13 19.84 9.06
C PHE A 561 -10.00 20.61 8.39
N ASN A 562 -10.22 21.88 8.01
CA ASN A 562 -9.22 22.72 7.33
C ASN A 562 -8.52 21.96 6.19
N ALA A 563 -9.29 21.39 5.26
CA ALA A 563 -8.77 20.53 4.21
C ALA A 563 -9.63 20.64 2.94
N HIS A 564 -9.16 20.06 1.84
CA HIS A 564 -9.96 19.92 0.64
C HIS A 564 -11.05 18.85 0.85
N ILE A 565 -12.29 19.30 1.06
CA ILE A 565 -13.49 18.46 1.15
C ILE A 565 -14.51 18.91 0.12
N ASN A 566 -14.64 18.16 -0.97
CA ASN A 566 -15.72 18.35 -1.95
C ASN A 566 -16.98 17.66 -1.44
N VAL A 567 -18.12 18.34 -1.52
CA VAL A 567 -19.44 17.77 -1.17
C VAL A 567 -20.37 18.02 -2.34
N GLU A 568 -20.83 16.94 -2.98
CA GLU A 568 -21.78 17.02 -4.08
C GLU A 568 -23.06 16.28 -3.74
N VAL A 569 -24.22 16.92 -3.95
CA VAL A 569 -25.52 16.25 -3.97
C VAL A 569 -25.58 15.39 -5.22
N CYS A 570 -25.83 14.10 -5.03
CA CYS A 570 -25.94 13.14 -6.11
C CYS A 570 -27.32 12.50 -6.10
N ALA A 571 -28.02 12.54 -7.23
CA ALA A 571 -29.35 11.95 -7.35
C ALA A 571 -29.35 10.67 -8.23
N SER A 572 -28.18 10.08 -8.51
CA SER A 572 -28.05 9.01 -9.51
C SER A 572 -27.21 7.83 -9.03
N VAL A 573 -27.63 6.62 -9.43
CA VAL A 573 -26.85 5.38 -9.31
C VAL A 573 -25.52 5.46 -10.08
N LYS A 574 -25.38 6.40 -11.03
CA LYS A 574 -24.11 6.70 -11.69
C LYS A 574 -23.00 7.07 -10.68
N SER A 575 -23.33 7.66 -9.54
CA SER A 575 -22.36 7.98 -8.49
C SER A 575 -21.82 6.73 -7.80
N VAL A 576 -22.60 5.65 -7.75
CA VAL A 576 -22.13 4.32 -7.33
C VAL A 576 -21.12 3.80 -8.35
N LYS A 577 -21.46 3.80 -9.65
CA LYS A 577 -20.49 3.44 -10.71
C LYS A 577 -19.23 4.31 -10.66
N TYR A 578 -19.35 5.58 -10.28
CA TYR A 578 -18.24 6.51 -10.15
C TYR A 578 -17.36 6.25 -8.93
N LEU A 579 -17.92 5.99 -7.73
CA LEU A 579 -17.15 5.55 -6.56
C LEU A 579 -16.37 4.28 -6.90
N TYR A 580 -17.06 3.36 -7.56
CA TYR A 580 -16.46 2.11 -7.98
C TYR A 580 -15.49 2.27 -9.14
N LYS A 581 -15.56 3.31 -9.98
CA LYS A 581 -14.47 3.66 -10.91
C LYS A 581 -13.14 3.86 -10.17
N TYR A 582 -13.14 4.32 -8.92
CA TYR A 582 -11.93 4.47 -8.12
C TYR A 582 -11.49 3.17 -7.43
N VAL A 583 -12.43 2.25 -7.20
CA VAL A 583 -12.13 0.85 -6.82
C VAL A 583 -11.59 0.05 -8.02
N TYR A 584 -12.18 0.28 -9.20
CA TYR A 584 -11.94 -0.35 -10.50
C TYR A 584 -10.99 0.44 -11.38
N LYS A 585 -10.26 1.42 -10.84
CA LYS A 585 -9.19 2.05 -11.60
C LYS A 585 -8.07 1.01 -11.65
N GLY A 586 -8.28 0.03 -12.53
CA GLY A 586 -7.22 -0.80 -13.04
C GLY A 586 -6.12 0.12 -13.51
N HIS A 587 -4.93 -0.40 -13.43
CA HIS A 587 -3.74 0.37 -13.72
C HIS A 587 -3.86 0.97 -15.13
N ASP A 588 -3.45 2.23 -15.30
CA ASP A 588 -3.66 3.02 -16.53
C ASP A 588 -2.91 2.47 -17.77
N ALA A 589 -2.50 1.20 -17.76
CA ALA A 589 -1.76 0.53 -18.82
C ALA A 589 -2.61 -0.60 -19.43
N ALA A 590 -2.66 -0.64 -20.76
CA ALA A 590 -3.05 -1.86 -21.47
C ALA A 590 -1.97 -2.92 -21.22
N SER A 591 -2.36 -4.09 -20.70
CA SER A 591 -1.48 -5.26 -20.67
C SER A 591 -1.37 -5.77 -22.11
N VAL A 592 -0.21 -5.57 -22.74
CA VAL A 592 0.12 -6.17 -24.04
C VAL A 592 0.84 -7.47 -23.72
N LYS A 593 0.15 -8.60 -23.88
CA LYS A 593 0.74 -9.92 -23.63
C LYS A 593 1.37 -10.44 -24.91
N ILE A 594 2.69 -10.62 -24.91
CA ILE A 594 3.38 -11.40 -25.95
C ILE A 594 3.18 -12.86 -25.56
N GLN A 595 2.24 -13.55 -26.22
CA GLN A 595 2.03 -14.99 -26.01
C GLN A 595 3.13 -15.78 -26.70
N LYS A 596 3.61 -16.86 -26.06
CA LYS A 596 4.32 -17.92 -26.77
C LYS A 596 3.34 -18.58 -27.74
N GLU A 597 3.77 -18.81 -28.98
CA GLU A 597 2.95 -19.48 -30.00
C GLU A 597 2.36 -20.80 -29.45
N GLY A 598 1.03 -20.94 -29.51
CA GLY A 598 0.33 -22.21 -29.27
C GLY A 598 -0.29 -22.45 -27.88
N THR A 599 -0.15 -21.56 -26.89
CA THR A 599 -0.78 -21.73 -25.55
C THR A 599 -1.41 -20.46 -24.97
N LEU A 600 -2.65 -20.57 -24.49
CA LEU A 600 -3.38 -19.51 -23.78
C LEU A 600 -3.18 -19.64 -22.26
N ASP A 601 -2.13 -19.04 -21.74
CA ASP A 601 -1.94 -18.92 -20.28
C ASP A 601 -2.85 -17.82 -19.72
N HIS A 602 -3.54 -18.07 -18.60
CA HIS A 602 -4.29 -17.07 -17.84
C HIS A 602 -3.67 -16.93 -16.45
N ASP A 603 -2.82 -15.91 -16.25
CA ASP A 603 -2.16 -15.62 -14.98
C ASP A 603 -2.61 -14.27 -14.43
N GLU A 604 -3.63 -14.29 -13.57
CA GLU A 604 -4.13 -13.08 -12.91
C GLU A 604 -3.13 -12.46 -11.94
N ILE A 605 -2.21 -13.25 -11.36
CA ILE A 605 -1.16 -12.74 -10.48
C ILE A 605 -0.19 -11.89 -11.29
N LEU A 606 0.24 -12.37 -12.46
CA LEU A 606 1.12 -11.61 -13.35
C LEU A 606 0.43 -10.33 -13.81
N SER A 607 -0.81 -10.42 -14.30
CA SER A 607 -1.56 -9.23 -14.73
C SER A 607 -1.77 -8.21 -13.61
N PHE A 608 -2.02 -8.68 -12.38
CA PHE A 608 -2.11 -7.82 -11.20
C PHE A 608 -0.78 -7.12 -10.93
N VAL A 609 0.33 -7.86 -10.88
CA VAL A 609 1.66 -7.31 -10.59
C VAL A 609 2.12 -6.35 -11.68
N GLU A 610 1.95 -6.68 -12.95
CA GLU A 610 2.40 -5.85 -14.08
C GLU A 610 1.64 -4.53 -14.17
N GLY A 611 0.36 -4.54 -13.83
CA GLY A 611 -0.39 -3.30 -13.75
C GLY A 611 0.03 -2.47 -12.53
N ARG A 612 0.34 -3.08 -11.38
CA ARG A 612 0.24 -2.35 -10.11
C ARG A 612 1.14 -1.13 -9.98
N TYR A 613 0.59 -0.12 -9.31
CA TYR A 613 1.33 0.99 -8.76
C TYR A 613 1.18 0.98 -7.25
N VAL A 614 2.29 1.20 -6.56
CA VAL A 614 2.29 1.33 -5.09
C VAL A 614 3.05 2.60 -4.73
N SER A 615 2.41 3.45 -3.93
CA SER A 615 3.02 4.65 -3.37
C SER A 615 3.42 4.45 -1.90
N ALA A 616 4.35 5.25 -1.37
CA ALA A 616 4.77 5.12 0.02
C ALA A 616 3.62 5.26 1.05
N PRO A 617 2.69 6.23 0.92
CA PRO A 617 1.52 6.30 1.79
C PRO A 617 0.56 5.10 1.61
N GLU A 618 0.40 4.59 0.38
CA GLU A 618 -0.40 3.36 0.17
C GLU A 618 0.21 2.15 0.88
N ALA A 619 1.50 1.91 0.65
CA ALA A 619 2.24 0.83 1.29
C ALA A 619 2.14 0.92 2.81
N MET A 620 2.31 2.12 3.37
CA MET A 620 2.17 2.34 4.80
C MET A 620 0.75 2.11 5.32
N TRP A 621 -0.28 2.55 4.59
CA TRP A 621 -1.69 2.30 4.93
C TRP A 621 -1.98 0.79 5.01
N ARG A 622 -1.46 0.03 4.05
CA ARG A 622 -1.62 -1.43 3.97
C ARG A 622 -0.85 -2.16 5.07
N LEU A 623 0.37 -1.74 5.37
CA LEU A 623 1.18 -2.29 6.46
C LEU A 623 0.55 -2.04 7.84
N ASN A 624 -0.20 -0.94 7.99
CA ASN A 624 -0.99 -0.66 9.20
C ASN A 624 -2.34 -1.41 9.26
N GLU A 625 -2.67 -2.19 8.24
CA GLU A 625 -3.94 -2.92 8.11
C GLU A 625 -5.14 -1.97 8.21
N PHE A 626 -5.03 -0.78 7.61
CA PHE A 626 -6.16 0.13 7.48
C PHE A 626 -7.02 -0.28 6.28
N ASN A 627 -8.34 -0.18 6.42
CA ASN A 627 -9.28 -0.58 5.38
C ASN A 627 -9.22 0.41 4.21
N LEU A 628 -8.98 -0.06 2.97
CA LEU A 628 -9.14 0.80 1.79
C LEU A 628 -10.58 0.98 1.36
N SER A 629 -11.49 0.14 1.82
CA SER A 629 -12.91 0.31 1.55
C SER A 629 -13.70 -0.21 2.71
N HIS A 630 -14.87 0.38 2.94
CA HIS A 630 -15.75 -0.03 4.01
C HIS A 630 -17.19 0.26 3.64
N LYS A 631 -18.09 -0.53 4.23
CA LYS A 631 -19.54 -0.44 4.07
C LYS A 631 -20.12 -0.46 5.48
N SER A 632 -21.03 0.47 5.75
CA SER A 632 -21.77 0.53 7.02
C SER A 632 -22.56 -0.75 7.34
N HIS A 633 -22.95 -1.51 6.32
CA HIS A 633 -23.76 -2.71 6.45
C HIS A 633 -23.01 -3.95 5.95
N THR A 634 -23.24 -5.08 6.62
CA THR A 634 -22.77 -6.38 6.14
C THR A 634 -23.73 -6.92 5.08
N VAL A 635 -23.19 -7.26 3.91
CA VAL A 635 -23.94 -7.90 2.84
C VAL A 635 -23.62 -9.39 2.85
N VAL A 636 -24.67 -10.22 2.85
CA VAL A 636 -24.54 -11.68 2.82
C VAL A 636 -25.01 -12.18 1.46
N ARG A 637 -24.16 -12.97 0.79
CA ARG A 637 -24.52 -13.63 -0.46
C ARG A 637 -25.41 -14.84 -0.15
N LEU A 638 -26.61 -14.84 -0.71
CA LEU A 638 -27.51 -15.98 -0.63
C LEU A 638 -27.06 -17.07 -1.59
N ALA A 639 -27.03 -18.32 -1.13
CA ALA A 639 -26.72 -19.45 -1.99
C ALA A 639 -27.85 -19.65 -2.99
N ALA A 640 -27.55 -19.64 -4.29
CA ALA A 640 -28.49 -20.00 -5.35
C ALA A 640 -27.83 -21.10 -6.18
N HIS A 641 -28.41 -22.30 -6.17
CA HIS A 641 -27.83 -23.48 -6.80
C HIS A 641 -28.93 -24.46 -7.24
N LEU A 642 -28.63 -25.28 -8.23
CA LEU A 642 -29.47 -26.42 -8.62
C LEU A 642 -29.34 -27.56 -7.57
N PRO A 643 -30.25 -28.55 -7.59
CA PRO A 643 -30.10 -29.76 -6.78
C PRO A 643 -28.71 -30.39 -6.95
N GLN A 644 -28.07 -30.76 -5.84
CA GLN A 644 -26.72 -31.35 -5.77
C GLN A 644 -25.57 -30.44 -6.24
N GLN A 645 -25.84 -29.16 -6.55
CA GLN A 645 -24.82 -28.16 -6.88
C GLN A 645 -24.53 -27.19 -5.73
N GLN A 646 -24.85 -27.57 -4.49
CA GLN A 646 -24.51 -26.77 -3.32
C GLN A 646 -22.99 -26.63 -3.16
N PRO A 647 -22.48 -25.48 -2.71
CA PRO A 647 -21.06 -25.31 -2.44
C PRO A 647 -20.65 -26.19 -1.24
N ILE A 648 -19.61 -26.99 -1.42
CA ILE A 648 -19.08 -27.90 -0.41
C ILE A 648 -17.66 -27.46 -0.02
N VAL A 649 -17.37 -27.48 1.27
CA VAL A 649 -16.06 -27.12 1.85
C VAL A 649 -15.50 -28.40 2.49
N TYR A 650 -14.46 -28.99 1.91
CA TYR A 650 -13.89 -30.27 2.34
C TYR A 650 -12.36 -30.19 2.50
N GLN A 651 -11.79 -30.62 3.62
CA GLN A 651 -10.33 -30.74 3.73
C GLN A 651 -9.83 -31.89 2.83
N ASP A 652 -8.61 -31.76 2.29
CA ASP A 652 -7.99 -32.84 1.51
C ASP A 652 -7.96 -34.14 2.32
N GLY A 653 -8.38 -35.23 1.68
CA GLY A 653 -8.54 -36.54 2.30
C GLY A 653 -9.82 -36.71 3.13
N GLN A 654 -10.72 -35.70 3.13
CA GLN A 654 -12.03 -35.75 3.78
C GLN A 654 -13.19 -35.50 2.80
N GLU A 655 -13.01 -35.82 1.53
CA GLU A 655 -13.97 -35.62 0.45
C GLU A 655 -15.30 -36.34 0.76
N ALA A 656 -15.22 -37.64 1.06
CA ALA A 656 -16.39 -38.47 1.35
C ALA A 656 -17.17 -37.93 2.55
N GLN A 657 -16.48 -37.61 3.65
CA GLN A 657 -17.10 -37.02 4.84
C GLN A 657 -17.73 -35.65 4.55
N ALA A 658 -17.14 -34.86 3.66
CA ALA A 658 -17.71 -33.56 3.30
C ALA A 658 -18.94 -33.68 2.41
N ILE A 659 -19.01 -34.69 1.55
CA ILE A 659 -20.20 -35.04 0.77
C ILE A 659 -21.32 -35.49 1.72
N GLU A 660 -21.02 -36.37 2.69
CA GLU A 660 -21.99 -36.78 3.72
C GLU A 660 -22.50 -35.58 4.53
N ARG A 661 -21.59 -34.72 5.01
CA ARG A 661 -21.96 -33.47 5.69
C ARG A 661 -22.79 -32.55 4.81
N ALA A 662 -22.48 -32.45 3.51
CA ALA A 662 -23.24 -31.61 2.58
C ALA A 662 -24.63 -32.16 2.28
N ALA A 663 -24.79 -33.48 2.24
CA ALA A 663 -26.09 -34.13 2.07
C ALA A 663 -27.01 -33.88 3.28
N LEU A 664 -26.44 -33.84 4.49
CA LEU A 664 -27.17 -33.56 5.72
C LEU A 664 -27.37 -32.05 5.99
N ARG A 665 -26.54 -31.19 5.38
CA ARG A 665 -26.56 -29.74 5.62
C ARG A 665 -27.60 -29.04 4.74
N LYS A 666 -28.57 -28.40 5.37
CA LYS A 666 -29.48 -27.48 4.69
C LYS A 666 -28.74 -26.19 4.33
N THR A 667 -28.74 -25.84 3.04
CA THR A 667 -28.35 -24.52 2.56
C THR A 667 -29.43 -23.49 2.91
N THR A 668 -29.10 -22.20 2.79
CA THR A 668 -30.08 -21.13 3.00
C THR A 668 -31.26 -21.26 2.03
N LEU A 669 -31.02 -21.71 0.79
CA LEU A 669 -32.04 -21.92 -0.23
C LEU A 669 -32.94 -23.12 0.08
N THR A 670 -32.34 -24.27 0.41
CA THR A 670 -33.11 -25.48 0.76
C THR A 670 -33.90 -25.29 2.04
N SER A 671 -33.37 -24.54 3.01
CA SER A 671 -34.11 -24.12 4.21
C SER A 671 -35.29 -23.20 3.86
N TRP A 672 -35.14 -22.29 2.88
CA TRP A 672 -36.24 -21.44 2.41
C TRP A 672 -37.34 -22.25 1.74
N PHE A 673 -37.00 -23.22 0.88
CA PHE A 673 -37.98 -24.13 0.28
C PHE A 673 -38.74 -24.95 1.33
N GLU A 674 -38.03 -25.47 2.33
CA GLU A 674 -38.65 -26.23 3.42
C GLU A 674 -39.56 -25.35 4.29
N LEU A 675 -39.15 -24.12 4.60
CA LEU A 675 -40.02 -23.18 5.32
C LEU A 675 -41.31 -22.92 4.53
N ASN A 676 -41.20 -22.66 3.23
CA ASN A 676 -42.37 -22.48 2.36
C ASN A 676 -43.24 -23.74 2.29
N LYS A 677 -42.65 -24.93 2.38
CA LYS A 677 -43.43 -26.17 2.41
C LYS A 677 -44.24 -26.32 3.69
N ASN A 678 -43.67 -25.91 4.84
CA ASN A 678 -44.21 -26.23 6.16
C ASN A 678 -45.00 -25.08 6.81
N ASP A 679 -44.79 -23.84 6.38
CA ASP A 679 -45.42 -22.65 6.95
C ASP A 679 -46.08 -21.80 5.84
N PRO A 680 -47.41 -21.82 5.72
CA PRO A 680 -48.13 -20.99 4.76
C PRO A 680 -47.87 -19.48 4.90
N SER A 681 -47.51 -19.01 6.10
CA SER A 681 -47.16 -17.59 6.29
C SER A 681 -45.86 -17.18 5.58
N ALA A 682 -45.00 -18.16 5.28
CA ALA A 682 -43.73 -17.95 4.59
C ALA A 682 -43.88 -17.79 3.07
N HIS A 683 -45.04 -18.11 2.47
CA HIS A 683 -45.30 -17.99 1.02
C HIS A 683 -45.16 -16.56 0.52
N ASN A 684 -45.40 -15.57 1.39
CA ASN A 684 -45.26 -14.16 1.07
C ASN A 684 -43.85 -13.60 1.36
N ILE A 685 -42.92 -14.43 1.84
CA ILE A 685 -41.57 -14.02 2.21
C ILE A 685 -40.59 -14.42 1.11
N SER A 686 -40.05 -13.43 0.41
CA SER A 686 -39.05 -13.70 -0.63
C SER A 686 -37.78 -14.33 -0.03
N TYR A 687 -37.02 -15.07 -0.82
CA TYR A 687 -35.76 -15.66 -0.37
C TYR A 687 -34.77 -14.61 0.15
N SER A 688 -34.81 -13.39 -0.41
CA SER A 688 -34.03 -12.26 0.09
C SER A 688 -34.44 -11.76 1.47
N ASP A 689 -35.69 -11.97 1.89
CA ASP A 689 -36.23 -11.38 3.13
C ASP A 689 -36.05 -12.29 4.35
N ILE A 690 -35.92 -13.60 4.16
CA ILE A 690 -35.79 -14.58 5.27
C ILE A 690 -34.63 -14.26 6.21
N TYR A 691 -33.50 -13.79 5.70
CA TYR A 691 -32.33 -13.48 6.54
C TYR A 691 -32.57 -12.28 7.47
N SER A 692 -33.46 -11.37 7.10
CA SER A 692 -33.82 -10.18 7.88
C SER A 692 -34.57 -10.54 9.17
N ILE A 693 -35.24 -11.69 9.20
CA ILE A 693 -36.12 -12.13 10.28
C ILE A 693 -35.32 -12.81 11.41
N LYS A 694 -34.19 -13.46 11.10
CA LYS A 694 -33.34 -14.14 12.09
C LYS A 694 -32.49 -13.21 12.98
N ILE A 695 -32.34 -11.93 12.64
CA ILE A 695 -31.57 -10.94 13.43
C ILE A 695 -32.48 -10.15 14.38
N ARG A 696 -33.81 -10.21 14.20
CA ARG A 696 -34.80 -9.50 15.05
C ARG A 696 -35.48 -10.40 16.10
N ARG A 697 -35.11 -11.67 16.18
CA ARG A 697 -35.36 -12.57 17.32
C ARG A 697 -34.01 -12.90 17.94
#